data_AF-A0AAD7THK4-F1
#
_entry.id   AF-A0AAD7THK4-F1
#
_cell.length_a   1.000
_cell.length_b   1.000
_cell.length_c   1.000
_cell.angle_alpha   90.00
_cell.angle_beta   90.00
_cell.angle_gamma   90.00
#
_symmetry.space_group_name_H-M   'P 1'
#
loop_
_entity.id
_entity.type
_entity.pdbx_description
1 polymer ?
#
loop_
_entity_poly.entity_id
_entity_poly.type
_entity_poly.pdbx_seq_one_letter_code
_entity_poly.pdbx_strand_id
1 'polypeptide(L)'
;MLQSVNTLFAAPFRPPHRTQSAPPISPEAYRAGAVEALEPVQTPGDPPTELTSEDTPCDDALPPWLDVLRSLALEATTEVPCLDDSILGQYPSHRESFLLYRDCIRYLEGRYPVAYLVCSVPEDLRKASIQDLPVCFGTLVNLVADSVVIVGLPDQDVGEQLLTSILPTLPPPPHALRAIVIAVIRTAKYFLGHNTDYCHASHILCTLLSPSRWAHELTESDHYHALFLDCLTHHLKDFWSTRLSKTASPMPYSLESCEELALPGLLPASDLVVNVDDLPVEIDGDLVWSIGFPLDIPWPRLGTRRYESMHGYPICPSPSACATLRRPKCAVYTLQDDAALWLSAMIFGLLEAITQMRIPESILLVPGTDGEETVIDGPRILQVIVLWLARKDQGHGDRQQDLEHGREVAQLLRRALRALTDEFGVKTAPIFSYAGIPEELETSIRYSIAHLLVILWRVMANDRLTGWGSLPETTGAITYFWGGLDCWNMEFSLHDWYEKRMLDAGWCPNVISFLMRARDSTSLAALIPHLVRLGPYVRTELGEHADCSKYACVLHTVVDPDAYKHRHARPSCECDSVKPHLGEVLRLLDNGVVPVVIYDGSDLRVVPAQENAYIAISHVWSEGMGSTTDVGLPTCLVEHISSLAKSLLPEHDGAFWMDSLCVPSAHEQRKKAIRLMADTYRNAAKVLVIDDSVRTSCHSELTILPEILLRIATSAWVRRVWTLQEGILARELYFEFVDGAVDCTEFVIPEGLLDLVPVLSFRTAFETPRDLRVWRPPLLLLVSLLQGRATTKDEDELIAISGLLPLHVKTDKLLAEGHGPNLAERRMKTFLLQLRVIPLLVPFDSSPRSTLPGFTWAPCMLSMGHWVNWSDDDPGYGICTEEGLVGRYHLALLDKPITMPPADLESQSRGVLVLHPQSKSFHRLQLCERTGGASSPDWTLCTFDALLFVREGMGSFASTISLRPCIGVKRLSVDTVTPGSIEANGTSHEHTIAIEYVVRCGLIRESTPTTQEMLELWATRHVPAARMGDLQDIWVKLS
;
A
#
# COMPACT_ATOMS: atom_id res chain seq x y z
N MET A 1 -1.39 48.54 -9.50
CA MET A 1 -2.40 47.75 -8.75
C MET A 1 -1.66 46.59 -8.10
N LEU A 2 -1.19 46.82 -6.89
CA LEU A 2 -0.70 45.82 -5.95
C LEU A 2 -1.81 45.70 -4.89
N GLN A 3 -2.19 44.47 -4.52
CA GLN A 3 -3.36 44.04 -3.73
C GLN A 3 -4.52 43.49 -4.58
N SER A 4 -4.42 42.24 -5.07
CA SER A 4 -5.57 41.36 -5.43
C SER A 4 -5.14 39.89 -5.69
N VAL A 5 -4.18 39.32 -4.94
CA VAL A 5 -3.78 37.89 -5.10
C VAL A 5 -3.64 37.21 -3.73
N ASN A 6 -4.64 37.37 -2.85
CA ASN A 6 -4.63 36.75 -1.53
C ASN A 6 -5.96 36.07 -1.14
N THR A 7 -6.75 35.65 -2.13
CA THR A 7 -8.02 34.96 -1.86
C THR A 7 -8.27 33.91 -2.94
N LEU A 8 -7.66 32.73 -2.77
CA LEU A 8 -8.15 31.46 -3.34
C LEU A 8 -7.70 30.20 -2.56
N PHE A 9 -7.06 30.35 -1.39
CA PHE A 9 -6.76 29.26 -0.45
C PHE A 9 -7.35 29.56 0.93
N ALA A 10 -8.68 29.40 1.07
CA ALA A 10 -9.34 29.28 2.38
C ALA A 10 -10.84 28.97 2.17
N ALA A 11 -11.19 27.69 2.13
CA ALA A 11 -12.57 27.26 2.39
C ALA A 11 -12.52 26.21 3.52
N PRO A 12 -12.92 26.54 4.75
CA PRO A 12 -12.99 25.56 5.83
C PRO A 12 -14.22 24.66 5.63
N PHE A 13 -14.00 23.34 5.61
CA PHE A 13 -15.04 22.33 5.72
C PHE A 13 -15.80 22.52 7.05
N ARG A 14 -17.13 22.62 7.00
CA ARG A 14 -17.98 22.61 8.20
C ARG A 14 -18.34 21.16 8.57
N PRO A 15 -18.12 20.71 9.81
CA PRO A 15 -18.64 19.42 10.28
C PRO A 15 -20.15 19.51 10.58
N PRO A 16 -20.92 18.41 10.43
CA PRO A 16 -22.34 18.39 10.74
C PRO A 16 -22.59 18.40 12.26
N HIS A 17 -23.54 19.24 12.69
CA HIS A 17 -24.05 19.28 14.05
C HIS A 17 -24.70 17.93 14.45
N ARG A 18 -24.09 17.21 15.40
CA ARG A 18 -24.76 16.13 16.14
C ARG A 18 -25.49 16.73 17.36
N THR A 19 -26.82 16.71 17.30
CA THR A 19 -27.71 17.01 18.43
C THR A 19 -27.66 15.90 19.48
N GLN A 20 -27.43 16.27 20.73
CA GLN A 20 -27.56 15.43 21.92
C GLN A 20 -29.02 15.20 22.32
N SER A 21 -29.36 13.98 22.74
CA SER A 21 -30.33 13.71 23.82
C SER A 21 -30.19 12.27 24.33
N ALA A 22 -29.87 12.11 25.62
CA ALA A 22 -29.80 10.85 26.37
C ALA A 22 -31.21 10.26 26.68
N PRO A 23 -31.34 9.05 27.28
CA PRO A 23 -31.34 8.96 28.76
C PRO A 23 -30.72 7.65 29.34
N PRO A 24 -30.63 7.49 30.68
CA PRO A 24 -29.64 6.66 31.39
C PRO A 24 -30.17 5.28 31.80
N ILE A 25 -29.27 4.33 32.07
CA ILE A 25 -29.60 3.04 32.71
C ILE A 25 -28.68 2.81 33.92
N SER A 26 -29.31 2.54 35.05
CA SER A 26 -28.76 2.30 36.39
C SER A 26 -28.29 0.85 36.61
N PRO A 27 -27.41 0.59 37.60
CA PRO A 27 -26.93 -0.75 37.94
C PRO A 27 -27.78 -1.41 39.05
N GLU A 28 -28.38 -2.57 38.78
CA GLU A 28 -28.94 -3.45 39.81
C GLU A 28 -28.75 -4.94 39.45
N ALA A 29 -28.72 -5.76 40.51
CA ALA A 29 -28.81 -7.23 40.58
C ALA A 29 -27.50 -8.04 40.63
N TYR A 30 -26.90 -8.03 41.82
CA TYR A 30 -26.11 -9.15 42.37
C TYR A 30 -27.05 -10.21 43.00
N ARG A 31 -26.66 -11.49 42.89
CA ARG A 31 -27.16 -12.74 43.53
C ARG A 31 -28.18 -13.58 42.74
N ALA A 32 -27.78 -14.81 42.40
CA ALA A 32 -28.34 -16.04 42.97
C ALA A 32 -27.64 -17.32 42.44
N GLY A 33 -27.31 -18.25 43.35
CA GLY A 33 -27.16 -19.71 43.17
C GLY A 33 -26.06 -20.25 42.24
N ALA A 34 -25.45 -21.41 42.45
CA ALA A 34 -25.76 -22.49 43.36
C ALA A 34 -24.51 -23.38 43.55
N VAL A 35 -24.47 -23.99 44.73
CA VAL A 35 -23.58 -25.07 45.15
C VAL A 35 -24.09 -26.38 44.52
N GLU A 36 -23.19 -27.22 44.02
CA GLU A 36 -23.41 -28.66 44.02
C GLU A 36 -22.08 -29.42 44.20
N ALA A 37 -22.12 -30.35 45.14
CA ALA A 37 -21.02 -31.14 45.65
C ALA A 37 -20.93 -32.48 44.91
N LEU A 38 -19.73 -33.04 44.81
CA LEU A 38 -19.52 -34.49 44.77
C LEU A 38 -18.27 -34.86 45.59
N GLU A 39 -18.46 -35.87 46.43
CA GLU A 39 -17.62 -36.36 47.52
C GLU A 39 -16.90 -37.69 47.08
N PRO A 40 -16.19 -38.46 47.93
CA PRO A 40 -14.76 -38.80 47.77
C PRO A 40 -14.46 -40.32 47.71
N VAL A 41 -13.22 -40.76 47.41
CA VAL A 41 -12.67 -42.09 47.83
C VAL A 41 -11.11 -42.13 47.91
N GLN A 42 -10.61 -42.32 49.15
CA GLN A 42 -9.52 -43.18 49.70
C GLN A 42 -8.01 -43.12 49.27
N THR A 43 -7.18 -42.57 50.19
CA THR A 43 -6.02 -43.11 51.00
C THR A 43 -5.20 -44.36 50.56
N PRO A 44 -4.00 -44.68 51.17
CA PRO A 44 -2.99 -43.92 51.95
C PRO A 44 -1.50 -44.24 51.58
N GLY A 45 -0.53 -43.53 52.18
CA GLY A 45 0.90 -43.92 52.19
C GLY A 45 1.72 -43.13 53.22
N ASP A 46 2.36 -43.85 54.14
CA ASP A 46 3.03 -43.41 55.38
C ASP A 46 4.34 -42.58 55.22
N PRO A 47 4.82 -41.91 56.31
CA PRO A 47 5.97 -40.99 56.33
C PRO A 47 7.30 -41.74 56.58
N PRO A 48 8.49 -41.15 56.32
CA PRO A 48 9.21 -40.31 57.31
C PRO A 48 10.05 -39.18 56.63
N THR A 49 10.69 -38.20 57.25
CA THR A 49 11.63 -38.24 58.38
C THR A 49 11.98 -36.78 58.74
N GLU A 50 12.15 -36.50 60.02
CA GLU A 50 12.79 -35.28 60.53
C GLU A 50 14.19 -35.10 59.90
N LEU A 51 14.43 -33.93 59.33
CA LEU A 51 15.77 -33.37 59.17
C LEU A 51 15.79 -32.04 59.92
N THR A 52 16.57 -32.08 60.99
CA THR A 52 16.97 -31.01 61.88
C THR A 52 17.31 -29.72 61.14
N SER A 53 16.57 -28.65 61.45
CA SER A 53 16.98 -27.28 61.11
C SER A 53 18.16 -26.89 62.00
N GLU A 54 19.36 -26.90 61.44
CA GLU A 54 20.49 -26.15 62.00
C GLU A 54 20.17 -24.65 61.87
N ASP A 55 20.23 -23.96 63.01
CA ASP A 55 20.15 -22.52 63.15
C ASP A 55 21.14 -21.82 62.19
N THR A 56 20.62 -21.17 61.17
CA THR A 56 21.30 -20.04 60.52
C THR A 56 20.78 -18.76 61.18
N PRO A 57 21.65 -17.83 61.61
CA PRO A 57 21.21 -16.57 62.19
C PRO A 57 20.52 -15.75 61.08
N CYS A 58 19.19 -15.74 61.09
CA CYS A 58 18.41 -14.80 60.29
C CYS A 58 18.56 -13.41 60.93
N ASP A 59 19.12 -12.45 60.18
CA ASP A 59 19.19 -11.04 60.55
C ASP A 59 17.79 -10.49 60.89
N ASP A 60 17.62 -9.93 62.09
CA ASP A 60 16.38 -9.30 62.59
C ASP A 60 16.10 -7.89 61.98
N ALA A 61 16.74 -7.54 60.85
CA ALA A 61 16.65 -6.20 60.25
C ALA A 61 15.48 -6.05 59.27
N LEU A 62 14.84 -4.86 59.25
CA LEU A 62 13.85 -4.49 58.22
C LEU A 62 14.46 -4.59 56.80
N PRO A 63 13.64 -4.85 55.76
CA PRO A 63 14.14 -4.92 54.39
C PRO A 63 14.88 -3.63 53.97
N PRO A 64 16.12 -3.71 53.45
CA PRO A 64 16.96 -2.54 53.15
C PRO A 64 16.39 -1.55 52.10
N TRP A 65 15.35 -1.95 51.37
CA TRP A 65 14.63 -1.08 50.42
C TRP A 65 13.61 -0.18 51.12
N LEU A 66 13.07 -0.62 52.27
CA LEU A 66 12.00 0.09 53.00
C LEU A 66 12.54 1.36 53.66
N ASP A 67 13.74 1.30 54.24
CA ASP A 67 14.41 2.47 54.83
C ASP A 67 14.68 3.57 53.80
N VAL A 68 14.97 3.19 52.55
CA VAL A 68 15.24 4.12 51.45
C VAL A 68 13.97 4.87 51.06
N LEU A 69 12.83 4.17 50.93
CA LEU A 69 11.55 4.80 50.58
C LEU A 69 10.93 5.56 51.77
N ARG A 70 11.09 5.09 53.01
CA ARG A 70 10.69 5.82 54.22
C ARG A 70 11.45 7.13 54.35
N SER A 71 12.76 7.13 54.08
CA SER A 71 13.57 8.36 54.07
C SER A 71 13.08 9.34 53.00
N LEU A 72 12.76 8.84 51.80
CA LEU A 72 12.17 9.63 50.72
C LEU A 72 10.79 10.21 51.07
N ALA A 73 9.96 9.45 51.80
CA ALA A 73 8.64 9.89 52.28
C ALA A 73 8.71 10.84 53.49
N LEU A 74 9.76 10.78 54.31
CA LEU A 74 9.98 11.71 55.41
C LEU A 74 10.44 13.09 54.89
N GLU A 75 11.26 13.09 53.84
CA GLU A 75 11.60 14.30 53.07
C GLU A 75 10.36 14.91 52.38
N ALA A 76 9.33 14.10 52.09
CA ALA A 76 8.07 14.55 51.49
C ALA A 76 7.13 15.30 52.44
N THR A 77 7.15 14.91 53.71
CA THR A 77 6.17 15.31 54.74
C THR A 77 6.69 16.43 55.62
N THR A 78 8.01 16.63 55.66
CA THR A 78 8.59 17.87 56.14
C THR A 78 8.33 18.95 55.09
N GLU A 79 7.50 19.95 55.42
CA GLU A 79 7.64 21.27 54.80
C GLU A 79 9.05 21.75 55.15
N VAL A 80 10.03 21.38 54.33
CA VAL A 80 11.36 21.98 54.42
C VAL A 80 11.12 23.46 54.10
N PRO A 81 11.27 24.38 55.06
CA PRO A 81 11.22 25.80 54.76
C PRO A 81 12.46 26.06 53.93
N CYS A 82 12.28 26.27 52.63
CA CYS A 82 13.32 26.65 51.68
C CYS A 82 14.67 25.96 51.96
N LEU A 83 14.85 24.73 51.46
CA LEU A 83 16.16 24.41 50.92
C LEU A 83 16.49 25.55 49.96
N ASP A 84 17.48 26.37 50.35
CA ASP A 84 17.87 27.63 49.74
C ASP A 84 17.49 27.67 48.25
N ASP A 85 16.69 28.65 47.81
CA ASP A 85 16.23 28.75 46.41
C ASP A 85 17.41 28.76 45.41
N SER A 86 18.64 29.00 45.90
CA SER A 86 19.89 28.84 45.15
C SER A 86 20.32 27.39 44.88
N ILE A 87 19.90 26.38 45.65
CA ILE A 87 20.27 24.96 45.51
C ILE A 87 19.18 24.18 44.74
N LEU A 88 17.90 24.41 45.04
CA LEU A 88 16.80 23.82 44.27
C LEU A 88 16.57 24.52 42.93
N GLY A 89 16.90 25.81 42.82
CA GLY A 89 16.96 26.53 41.55
C GLY A 89 18.09 26.07 40.62
N GLN A 90 19.08 25.32 41.15
CA GLN A 90 20.17 24.75 40.34
C GLN A 90 19.82 23.39 39.71
N TYR A 91 18.80 22.66 40.20
CA TYR A 91 18.45 21.32 39.70
C TYR A 91 16.92 21.03 39.68
N PRO A 92 16.16 21.58 38.70
CA PRO A 92 14.70 21.45 38.59
C PRO A 92 14.15 20.01 38.57
N SER A 93 14.94 19.06 38.05
CA SER A 93 14.56 17.65 37.92
C SER A 93 14.44 16.88 39.22
N HIS A 94 15.08 17.34 40.30
CA HIS A 94 14.95 16.73 41.64
C HIS A 94 13.52 16.77 42.17
N ARG A 95 12.86 17.92 41.99
CA ARG A 95 11.47 18.12 42.41
C ARG A 95 10.50 17.30 41.55
N GLU A 96 10.79 17.15 40.25
CA GLU A 96 9.89 16.50 39.30
C GLU A 96 9.82 14.98 39.49
N SER A 97 10.96 14.29 39.58
CA SER A 97 10.96 12.83 39.82
C SER A 97 10.28 12.45 41.14
N PHE A 98 10.41 13.32 42.15
CA PHE A 98 9.73 13.18 43.42
C PHE A 98 8.21 13.36 43.31
N LEU A 99 7.75 14.38 42.58
CA LEU A 99 6.32 14.60 42.33
C LEU A 99 5.69 13.40 41.63
N LEU A 100 6.38 12.80 40.65
CA LEU A 100 5.90 11.58 39.97
C LEU A 100 5.70 10.43 40.96
N TYR A 101 6.68 10.18 41.84
CA TYR A 101 6.58 9.13 42.85
C TYR A 101 5.41 9.35 43.81
N ARG A 102 5.28 10.57 44.33
CA ARG A 102 4.18 10.95 45.21
C ARG A 102 2.82 10.79 44.53
N ASP A 103 2.72 11.17 43.27
CA ASP A 103 1.46 11.07 42.52
C ASP A 103 1.10 9.60 42.21
N CYS A 104 2.10 8.72 42.00
CA CYS A 104 1.88 7.26 41.96
C CYS A 104 1.33 6.72 43.29
N ILE A 105 1.92 7.11 44.43
CA ILE A 105 1.45 6.67 45.75
C ILE A 105 0.02 7.14 46.01
N ARG A 106 -0.29 8.42 45.74
CA ARG A 106 -1.66 8.96 45.89
C ARG A 106 -2.69 8.24 45.02
N TYR A 107 -2.29 7.86 43.80
CA TYR A 107 -3.16 7.08 42.92
C TYR A 107 -3.46 5.70 43.51
N LEU A 108 -2.45 5.02 44.06
CA LEU A 108 -2.63 3.72 44.71
C LEU A 108 -3.49 3.83 45.99
N GLU A 109 -3.24 4.83 46.83
CA GLU A 109 -4.01 5.13 48.04
C GLU A 109 -5.49 5.38 47.73
N GLY A 110 -5.78 6.20 46.70
CA GLY A 110 -7.15 6.56 46.32
C GLY A 110 -7.95 5.41 45.70
N ARG A 111 -7.28 4.35 45.21
CA ARG A 111 -7.92 3.29 44.42
C ARG A 111 -7.92 1.92 45.12
N TYR A 112 -6.94 1.63 45.98
CA TYR A 112 -6.78 0.32 46.62
C TYR A 112 -6.66 0.47 48.14
N PRO A 113 -7.74 0.29 48.92
CA PRO A 113 -7.66 0.29 50.37
C PRO A 113 -6.78 -0.87 50.88
N VAL A 114 -5.95 -0.62 51.91
CA VAL A 114 -5.01 -1.61 52.48
C VAL A 114 -5.70 -2.94 52.83
N ALA A 115 -6.94 -2.90 53.33
CA ALA A 115 -7.72 -4.08 53.68
C ALA A 115 -8.02 -5.05 52.51
N TYR A 116 -7.88 -4.59 51.27
CA TYR A 116 -8.12 -5.38 50.05
C TYR A 116 -6.82 -5.75 49.31
N LEU A 117 -5.66 -5.37 49.84
CA LEU A 117 -4.38 -5.74 49.26
C LEU A 117 -4.13 -7.23 49.51
N VAL A 118 -3.83 -7.94 48.42
CA VAL A 118 -3.46 -9.36 48.43
C VAL A 118 -2.00 -9.52 48.01
N CYS A 119 -1.46 -10.73 48.15
CA CYS A 119 -0.09 -11.10 47.78
C CYS A 119 0.12 -11.15 46.24
N SER A 120 -0.24 -10.06 45.55
CA SER A 120 -0.04 -9.81 44.12
C SER A 120 -0.41 -8.38 43.73
N VAL A 121 0.18 -7.86 42.65
CA VAL A 121 -0.33 -6.64 41.98
C VAL A 121 -1.81 -6.84 41.61
N PRO A 122 -2.71 -5.89 41.92
CA PRO A 122 -4.11 -5.94 41.53
C PRO A 122 -4.30 -6.29 40.06
N GLU A 123 -5.29 -7.12 39.76
CA GLU A 123 -5.44 -7.71 38.42
C GLU A 123 -5.62 -6.65 37.32
N ASP A 124 -6.29 -5.53 37.64
CA ASP A 124 -6.46 -4.40 36.72
C ASP A 124 -5.14 -3.66 36.46
N LEU A 125 -4.29 -3.44 37.47
CA LEU A 125 -2.95 -2.86 37.28
C LEU A 125 -1.96 -3.80 36.59
N ARG A 126 -2.09 -5.11 36.83
CA ARG A 126 -1.24 -6.14 36.24
C ARG A 126 -1.55 -6.35 34.76
N LYS A 127 -2.83 -6.25 34.36
CA LYS A 127 -3.28 -6.38 32.97
C LYS A 127 -3.24 -5.07 32.18
N ALA A 128 -3.22 -3.92 32.85
CA ALA A 128 -3.11 -2.62 32.18
C ALA A 128 -1.77 -2.52 31.44
N SER A 129 -1.80 -1.97 30.22
CA SER A 129 -0.55 -1.59 29.56
C SER A 129 -0.02 -0.31 30.20
N ILE A 130 1.28 -0.05 30.08
CA ILE A 130 1.91 1.15 30.65
C ILE A 130 1.28 2.48 30.15
N GLN A 131 0.70 2.48 28.95
CA GLN A 131 -0.02 3.60 28.35
C GLN A 131 -1.40 3.84 28.98
N ASP A 132 -2.00 2.81 29.59
CA ASP A 132 -3.30 2.87 30.27
C ASP A 132 -3.16 3.30 31.74
N LEU A 133 -1.93 3.32 32.25
CA LEU A 133 -1.61 3.78 33.58
C LEU A 133 -1.49 5.31 33.64
N PRO A 134 -1.61 5.92 34.83
CA PRO A 134 -1.31 7.33 35.00
C PRO A 134 0.09 7.69 34.47
N VAL A 135 0.23 8.86 33.82
CA VAL A 135 1.48 9.33 33.18
C VAL A 135 2.70 9.24 34.11
N CYS A 136 2.50 9.38 35.43
CA CYS A 136 3.55 9.25 36.44
C CYS A 136 4.18 7.85 36.49
N PHE A 137 3.39 6.78 36.32
CA PHE A 137 3.92 5.40 36.25
C PHE A 137 4.76 5.21 34.99
N GLY A 138 4.22 5.55 33.81
CA GLY A 138 4.94 5.39 32.55
C GLY A 138 6.26 6.18 32.53
N THR A 139 6.23 7.42 33.02
CA THR A 139 7.42 8.27 33.10
C THR A 139 8.47 7.70 34.07
N LEU A 140 8.06 7.20 35.25
CA LEU A 140 9.01 6.61 36.20
C LEU A 140 9.62 5.30 35.70
N VAL A 141 8.81 4.41 35.10
CA VAL A 141 9.33 3.18 34.47
C VAL A 141 10.36 3.53 33.39
N ASN A 142 10.07 4.54 32.57
CA ASN A 142 10.97 5.02 31.53
C ASN A 142 12.32 5.51 32.10
N LEU A 143 12.26 6.40 33.10
CA LEU A 143 13.45 6.97 33.75
C LEU A 143 14.29 5.92 34.50
N VAL A 144 13.63 4.98 35.18
CA VAL A 144 14.30 3.86 35.86
C VAL A 144 14.96 2.95 34.83
N ALA A 145 14.30 2.66 33.71
CA ALA A 145 14.86 1.83 32.65
C ALA A 145 16.13 2.44 32.04
N ASP A 146 16.13 3.74 31.73
CA ASP A 146 17.31 4.44 31.23
C ASP A 146 18.47 4.47 32.25
N SER A 147 18.15 4.49 33.55
CA SER A 147 19.17 4.53 34.62
C SER A 147 19.84 3.16 34.85
N VAL A 148 19.12 2.05 34.63
CA VAL A 148 19.62 0.70 34.90
C VAL A 148 20.39 0.13 33.69
N VAL A 149 20.15 0.61 32.47
CA VAL A 149 20.94 0.27 31.25
C VAL A 149 22.43 0.61 31.39
N ILE A 150 22.80 1.59 32.24
CA ILE A 150 24.21 1.95 32.50
C ILE A 150 24.93 0.92 33.39
N VAL A 151 24.19 0.01 34.02
CA VAL A 151 24.73 -1.06 34.88
C VAL A 151 24.56 -2.40 34.17
N GLY A 152 25.30 -2.61 33.07
CA GLY A 152 25.34 -3.93 32.44
C GLY A 152 25.79 -5.00 33.44
N LEU A 153 25.21 -6.20 33.38
CA LEU A 153 25.93 -7.44 33.07
C LEU A 153 25.10 -8.72 33.33
N PRO A 154 25.42 -9.83 32.61
CA PRO A 154 24.79 -11.16 32.76
C PRO A 154 25.47 -12.09 33.78
N ASP A 155 26.29 -11.60 34.73
CA ASP A 155 27.00 -12.47 35.68
C ASP A 155 26.91 -11.95 37.11
N GLN A 156 26.54 -12.84 38.04
CA GLN A 156 26.11 -12.51 39.41
C GLN A 156 27.20 -11.80 40.26
N ASP A 157 28.49 -12.01 39.96
CA ASP A 157 29.60 -11.46 40.75
C ASP A 157 30.10 -10.07 40.30
N VAL A 158 29.80 -9.62 39.08
CA VAL A 158 30.29 -8.31 38.59
C VAL A 158 29.32 -7.17 38.95
N GLY A 159 28.04 -7.48 39.17
CA GLY A 159 27.02 -6.52 39.59
C GLY A 159 27.34 -5.85 40.94
N GLU A 160 28.01 -6.53 41.87
CA GLU A 160 28.43 -5.94 43.14
C GLU A 160 29.57 -4.93 43.00
N GLN A 161 30.58 -5.22 42.18
CA GLN A 161 31.68 -4.30 41.94
C GLN A 161 31.24 -3.09 41.09
N LEU A 162 30.32 -3.28 40.14
CA LEU A 162 29.75 -2.19 39.33
C LEU A 162 28.85 -1.26 40.16
N LEU A 163 27.99 -1.81 41.04
CA LEU A 163 27.11 -1.01 41.92
C LEU A 163 27.87 -0.14 42.91
N THR A 164 29.08 -0.53 43.29
CA THR A 164 29.92 0.23 44.23
C THR A 164 30.84 1.23 43.52
N SER A 165 31.11 1.04 42.21
CA SER A 165 32.03 1.86 41.41
C SER A 165 31.35 2.81 40.40
N ILE A 166 30.14 2.51 39.91
CA ILE A 166 29.40 3.32 38.93
C ILE A 166 28.43 4.33 39.58
N LEU A 167 27.77 3.97 40.68
CA LEU A 167 26.88 4.89 41.43
C LEU A 167 27.54 6.21 41.91
N PRO A 168 28.86 6.27 42.17
CA PRO A 168 29.58 7.52 42.44
C PRO A 168 30.04 8.28 41.17
N THR A 169 30.08 7.64 40.00
CA THR A 169 30.64 8.20 38.75
C THR A 169 29.59 8.61 37.72
N LEU A 170 28.33 8.23 37.91
CA LEU A 170 27.18 8.80 37.21
C LEU A 170 26.97 10.27 37.64
N PRO A 171 26.69 11.21 36.71
CA PRO A 171 26.18 12.53 37.11
C PRO A 171 24.93 12.30 37.98
N PRO A 172 24.79 12.99 39.13
CA PRO A 172 23.82 12.60 40.15
C PRO A 172 22.41 12.64 39.53
N PRO A 173 21.70 11.50 39.43
CA PRO A 173 20.29 11.54 39.11
C PRO A 173 19.57 12.29 40.23
N PRO A 174 18.41 12.93 39.94
CA PRO A 174 17.46 13.41 40.93
C PRO A 174 17.41 12.53 42.19
N HIS A 175 17.58 13.08 43.39
CA HIS A 175 17.68 12.34 44.66
C HIS A 175 16.59 11.26 44.81
N ALA A 176 15.36 11.60 44.40
CA ALA A 176 14.22 10.68 44.37
C ALA A 176 14.36 9.54 43.35
N LEU A 177 14.80 9.81 42.12
CA LEU A 177 15.04 8.77 41.11
C LEU A 177 16.17 7.83 41.55
N ARG A 178 17.23 8.39 42.16
CA ARG A 178 18.32 7.61 42.75
C ARG A 178 17.82 6.69 43.85
N ALA A 179 16.97 7.20 44.76
CA ALA A 179 16.37 6.42 45.83
C ALA A 179 15.49 5.28 45.29
N ILE A 180 14.67 5.55 44.27
CA ILE A 180 13.82 4.53 43.62
C ILE A 180 14.68 3.46 42.94
N VAL A 181 15.70 3.84 42.16
CA VAL A 181 16.63 2.91 41.51
C VAL A 181 17.36 2.05 42.56
N ILE A 182 17.86 2.67 43.64
CA ILE A 182 18.48 1.94 44.76
C ILE A 182 17.49 0.97 45.40
N ALA A 183 16.23 1.37 45.60
CA ALA A 183 15.20 0.52 46.17
C ALA A 183 14.90 -0.68 45.26
N VAL A 184 14.76 -0.49 43.94
CA VAL A 184 14.57 -1.57 42.96
C VAL A 184 15.76 -2.55 42.98
N ILE A 185 16.99 -2.04 42.97
CA ILE A 185 18.21 -2.88 42.99
C ILE A 185 18.32 -3.66 44.31
N ARG A 186 18.10 -3.00 45.45
CA ARG A 186 18.16 -3.65 46.78
C ARG A 186 17.07 -4.71 46.92
N THR A 187 15.89 -4.45 46.37
CA THR A 187 14.80 -5.42 46.30
C THR A 187 15.23 -6.64 45.49
N ALA A 188 15.71 -6.47 44.26
CA ALA A 188 16.16 -7.58 43.42
C ALA A 188 17.25 -8.43 44.12
N LYS A 189 18.24 -7.79 44.75
CA LYS A 189 19.29 -8.47 45.53
C LYS A 189 18.74 -9.22 46.74
N TYR A 190 17.82 -8.60 47.49
CA TYR A 190 17.20 -9.22 48.66
C TYR A 190 16.51 -10.53 48.28
N PHE A 191 15.78 -10.57 47.16
CA PHE A 191 15.10 -11.79 46.69
C PHE A 191 16.03 -12.80 46.01
N LEU A 192 17.12 -12.37 45.36
CA LEU A 192 18.11 -13.28 44.73
C LEU A 192 19.06 -13.94 45.74
N GLY A 193 19.36 -13.28 46.87
CA GLY A 193 20.25 -13.80 47.92
C GLY A 193 19.59 -14.80 48.87
N HIS A 194 18.26 -14.86 48.91
CA HIS A 194 17.51 -15.82 49.71
C HIS A 194 17.05 -16.95 48.79
N ASN A 195 17.69 -18.13 48.92
CA ASN A 195 17.39 -19.31 48.11
C ASN A 195 15.98 -19.83 48.43
N THR A 196 14.94 -19.31 47.78
CA THR A 196 13.56 -19.66 48.10
C THR A 196 13.03 -20.72 47.15
N ASP A 197 12.94 -21.96 47.63
CA ASP A 197 12.18 -23.09 47.04
C ASP A 197 10.64 -22.87 47.05
N TYR A 198 10.17 -21.63 47.19
CA TYR A 198 8.75 -21.29 47.25
C TYR A 198 8.34 -20.49 46.01
N CYS A 199 7.41 -21.06 45.23
CA CYS A 199 6.74 -20.42 44.09
C CYS A 199 5.92 -19.14 44.44
N HIS A 200 6.07 -18.58 45.65
CA HIS A 200 5.39 -17.37 46.14
C HIS A 200 6.35 -16.19 46.40
N ALA A 201 7.65 -16.32 46.14
CA ALA A 201 8.68 -15.33 46.46
C ALA A 201 8.90 -14.25 45.36
N SER A 202 7.85 -13.82 44.66
CA SER A 202 7.97 -12.87 43.54
C SER A 202 7.31 -11.51 43.77
N HIS A 203 6.60 -11.28 44.87
CA HIS A 203 6.01 -9.97 45.20
C HIS A 203 6.49 -9.45 46.56
N ILE A 204 6.96 -8.22 46.58
CA ILE A 204 7.45 -7.44 47.72
C ILE A 204 6.34 -7.30 48.77
N LEU A 205 5.11 -7.04 48.33
CA LEU A 205 3.95 -6.90 49.19
C LEU A 205 3.65 -8.17 50.00
N CYS A 206 3.94 -9.36 49.46
CA CYS A 206 3.77 -10.62 50.20
C CYS A 206 4.65 -10.71 51.44
N THR A 207 5.85 -10.13 51.41
CA THR A 207 6.77 -10.14 52.57
C THR A 207 6.23 -9.31 53.73
N LEU A 208 5.44 -8.28 53.44
CA LEU A 208 4.79 -7.44 54.44
C LEU A 208 3.42 -8.00 54.88
N LEU A 209 2.66 -8.61 53.96
CA LEU A 209 1.32 -9.17 54.22
C LEU A 209 1.31 -10.57 54.86
N SER A 210 2.41 -11.32 54.79
CA SER A 210 2.59 -12.57 55.56
C SER A 210 2.39 -12.28 57.06
N PRO A 211 1.95 -13.24 57.91
CA PRO A 211 1.91 -13.07 59.37
C PRO A 211 3.34 -12.82 59.90
N SER A 212 3.80 -11.59 59.77
CA SER A 212 5.22 -11.23 59.85
C SER A 212 5.57 -10.71 61.24
N ARG A 213 6.82 -10.96 61.65
CA ARG A 213 7.40 -10.48 62.92
C ARG A 213 7.42 -8.95 63.06
N TRP A 214 7.15 -8.19 61.98
CA TRP A 214 7.21 -6.72 61.91
C TRP A 214 5.84 -6.01 61.94
N ALA A 215 4.73 -6.73 62.20
CA ALA A 215 3.39 -6.15 62.22
C ALA A 215 3.22 -4.94 63.17
N HIS A 216 4.09 -4.80 64.18
CA HIS A 216 4.12 -3.67 65.12
C HIS A 216 4.92 -2.46 64.64
N GLU A 217 5.75 -2.59 63.60
CA GLU A 217 6.65 -1.53 63.08
C GLU A 217 6.25 -1.00 61.69
N LEU A 218 5.23 -1.60 61.07
CA LEU A 218 4.73 -1.24 59.74
C LEU A 218 3.55 -0.26 59.82
N THR A 219 3.55 0.72 58.92
CA THR A 219 2.49 1.70 58.71
C THR A 219 1.65 1.34 57.49
N GLU A 220 0.46 1.93 57.33
CA GLU A 220 -0.34 1.78 56.11
C GLU A 220 0.43 2.26 54.85
N SER A 221 1.24 3.32 54.98
CA SER A 221 2.10 3.84 53.89
C SER A 221 3.11 2.80 53.38
N ASP A 222 3.62 1.94 54.27
CA ASP A 222 4.61 0.92 53.89
C ASP A 222 4.03 -0.13 52.94
N HIS A 223 2.73 -0.43 53.06
CA HIS A 223 2.02 -1.33 52.15
C HIS A 223 1.90 -0.71 50.74
N TYR A 224 1.67 0.60 50.66
CA TYR A 224 1.64 1.32 49.38
C TYR A 224 3.02 1.45 48.74
N HIS A 225 4.08 1.59 49.52
CA HIS A 225 5.45 1.56 49.01
C HIS A 225 5.83 0.19 48.43
N ALA A 226 5.44 -0.90 49.11
CA ALA A 226 5.62 -2.25 48.59
C ALA A 226 4.81 -2.51 47.32
N LEU A 227 3.53 -2.12 47.31
CA LEU A 227 2.68 -2.23 46.14
C LEU A 227 3.21 -1.41 44.95
N PHE A 228 3.71 -0.20 45.22
CA PHE A 228 4.34 0.64 44.20
C PHE A 228 5.55 -0.06 43.58
N LEU A 229 6.44 -0.64 44.39
CA LEU A 229 7.60 -1.35 43.88
C LEU A 229 7.21 -2.63 43.12
N ASP A 230 6.18 -3.36 43.55
CA ASP A 230 5.66 -4.52 42.81
C ASP A 230 5.09 -4.11 41.45
N CYS A 231 4.29 -3.03 41.40
CA CYS A 231 3.77 -2.48 40.16
C CYS A 231 4.90 -1.99 39.26
N LEU A 232 5.86 -1.24 39.80
CA LEU A 232 7.01 -0.70 39.07
C LEU A 232 7.87 -1.83 38.50
N THR A 233 8.15 -2.88 39.28
CA THR A 233 8.98 -4.03 38.86
C THR A 233 8.29 -4.86 37.78
N HIS A 234 6.97 -5.08 37.90
CA HIS A 234 6.16 -5.75 36.89
C HIS A 234 6.26 -5.03 35.53
N HIS A 235 5.94 -3.73 35.52
CA HIS A 235 5.97 -2.93 34.29
C HIS A 235 7.38 -2.69 33.76
N LEU A 236 8.39 -2.57 34.63
CA LEU A 236 9.79 -2.44 34.24
C LEU A 236 10.28 -3.69 33.51
N LYS A 237 9.92 -4.89 33.96
CA LYS A 237 10.32 -6.16 33.32
C LYS A 237 9.78 -6.26 31.89
N ASP A 238 8.50 -5.97 31.70
CA ASP A 238 7.84 -6.03 30.39
C ASP A 238 8.42 -4.97 29.45
N PHE A 239 8.58 -3.73 29.95
CA PHE A 239 9.19 -2.62 29.20
C PHE A 239 10.66 -2.88 28.83
N TRP A 240 11.44 -3.47 29.74
CA TRP A 240 12.83 -3.88 29.49
C TRP A 240 12.96 -4.94 28.42
N SER A 241 12.13 -6.00 28.50
CA SER A 241 12.14 -7.07 27.50
C SER A 241 11.87 -6.51 26.10
N THR A 242 11.00 -5.49 26.00
CA THR A 242 10.73 -4.78 24.76
C THR A 242 11.93 -3.95 24.30
N ARG A 243 12.54 -3.13 25.17
CA ARG A 243 13.71 -2.33 24.79
C ARG A 243 14.89 -3.21 24.33
N LEU A 244 15.12 -4.35 24.99
CA LEU A 244 16.16 -5.32 24.60
C LEU A 244 15.88 -5.98 23.24
N SER A 245 14.61 -6.10 22.85
CA SER A 245 14.25 -6.59 21.52
C SER A 245 14.48 -5.58 20.40
N LYS A 246 14.62 -4.28 20.73
CA LYS A 246 14.93 -3.21 19.77
C LYS A 246 16.44 -3.06 19.60
N THR A 247 17.01 -3.75 18.62
CA THR A 247 18.46 -3.72 18.37
C THR A 247 18.90 -2.48 17.60
N ALA A 248 18.01 -1.90 16.79
CA ALA A 248 18.32 -0.84 15.84
C ALA A 248 17.56 0.47 16.11
N SER A 249 16.81 0.65 17.19
CA SER A 249 16.23 1.97 17.52
C SER A 249 17.33 3.08 17.57
N PRO A 250 17.11 4.34 17.15
CA PRO A 250 18.08 5.43 17.31
C PRO A 250 18.22 5.90 18.77
N MET A 251 17.39 5.38 19.65
CA MET A 251 17.42 5.72 21.07
C MET A 251 18.68 5.15 21.73
N PRO A 252 19.22 5.81 22.77
CA PRO A 252 20.52 5.48 23.35
C PRO A 252 20.57 4.13 24.08
N TYR A 253 19.43 3.45 24.24
CA TYR A 253 19.35 2.12 24.86
C TYR A 253 19.49 0.96 23.87
N SER A 254 19.50 1.21 22.56
CA SER A 254 19.65 0.14 21.58
C SER A 254 21.12 -0.26 21.42
N LEU A 255 21.34 -1.51 21.00
CA LEU A 255 22.68 -2.04 20.75
C LEU A 255 23.42 -1.24 19.68
N GLU A 256 22.81 -1.02 18.52
CA GLU A 256 23.44 -0.29 17.41
C GLU A 256 23.74 1.17 17.78
N SER A 257 22.86 1.84 18.55
CA SER A 257 23.14 3.20 19.03
C SER A 257 24.34 3.24 19.99
N CYS A 258 24.48 2.24 20.85
CA CYS A 258 25.62 2.17 21.78
C CYS A 258 26.95 1.96 21.05
N GLU A 259 26.98 1.07 20.07
CA GLU A 259 28.15 0.82 19.22
C GLU A 259 28.54 2.08 18.44
N GLU A 260 27.55 2.76 17.89
CA GLU A 260 27.73 3.99 17.13
C GLU A 260 28.28 5.12 17.99
N LEU A 261 27.71 5.37 19.18
CA LEU A 261 28.15 6.44 20.09
C LEU A 261 29.52 6.14 20.75
N ALA A 262 29.98 4.89 20.73
CA ALA A 262 31.28 4.50 21.27
C ALA A 262 32.47 4.89 20.36
N LEU A 263 32.22 5.23 19.09
CA LEU A 263 33.27 5.58 18.13
C LEU A 263 33.77 7.04 18.33
N PRO A 264 35.07 7.28 18.58
CA PRO A 264 35.60 8.63 18.75
C PRO A 264 35.58 9.46 17.46
N GLY A 265 35.16 10.73 17.53
CA GLY A 265 35.34 11.72 16.44
C GLY A 265 34.09 12.05 15.61
N LEU A 266 32.91 11.66 16.06
CA LEU A 266 31.66 11.71 15.28
C LEU A 266 31.09 13.10 14.96
N LEU A 267 31.58 14.24 15.46
CA LEU A 267 30.99 15.54 15.12
C LEU A 267 31.72 16.20 13.94
N PRO A 268 31.21 16.15 12.71
CA PRO A 268 31.71 17.04 11.67
C PRO A 268 31.37 18.49 12.03
N ALA A 269 32.35 19.38 11.92
CA ALA A 269 32.17 20.81 12.11
C ALA A 269 31.67 21.44 10.79
N SER A 270 30.51 21.02 10.29
CA SER A 270 29.85 21.75 9.20
C SER A 270 29.12 22.95 9.78
N ASP A 271 29.59 24.16 9.47
CA ASP A 271 28.97 25.43 9.87
C ASP A 271 27.73 25.77 9.03
N LEU A 272 27.34 24.89 8.11
CA LEU A 272 26.36 25.19 7.09
C LEU A 272 24.93 24.94 7.59
N VAL A 273 24.13 26.01 7.62
CA VAL A 273 22.75 26.02 8.11
C VAL A 273 21.81 26.32 6.96
N VAL A 274 20.74 25.53 6.82
CA VAL A 274 19.68 25.76 5.83
C VAL A 274 18.81 26.93 6.29
N ASN A 275 18.68 27.96 5.44
CA ASN A 275 17.71 29.03 5.62
C ASN A 275 16.53 28.84 4.67
N VAL A 276 15.36 29.37 5.05
CA VAL A 276 14.15 29.32 4.20
C VAL A 276 14.41 29.99 2.84
N ASP A 277 15.18 31.08 2.83
CA ASP A 277 15.51 31.83 1.62
C ASP A 277 16.46 31.06 0.67
N ASP A 278 17.15 30.03 1.17
CA ASP A 278 18.03 29.17 0.36
C ASP A 278 17.27 28.03 -0.35
N LEU A 279 15.99 27.81 -0.01
CA LEU A 279 15.21 26.72 -0.56
C LEU A 279 14.75 27.04 -2.00
N PRO A 280 14.88 26.09 -2.94
CA PRO A 280 14.45 26.30 -4.32
C PRO A 280 12.93 26.51 -4.38
N VAL A 281 12.50 27.59 -5.02
CA VAL A 281 11.08 27.91 -5.25
C VAL A 281 10.51 27.04 -6.36
N GLU A 282 11.26 26.87 -7.45
CA GLU A 282 10.93 25.99 -8.56
C GLU A 282 11.79 24.73 -8.48
N ILE A 283 11.14 23.58 -8.62
CA ILE A 283 11.81 22.28 -8.61
C ILE A 283 11.55 21.65 -9.98
N ASP A 284 12.61 21.14 -10.58
CA ASP A 284 12.54 20.40 -11.85
C ASP A 284 11.59 19.20 -11.71
N GLY A 285 10.49 19.22 -12.47
CA GLY A 285 9.47 18.17 -12.45
C GLY A 285 10.01 16.80 -12.84
N ASP A 286 11.03 16.74 -13.70
CA ASP A 286 11.67 15.47 -14.11
C ASP A 286 12.47 14.87 -12.95
N LEU A 287 13.13 15.70 -12.16
CA LEU A 287 13.83 15.27 -10.95
C LEU A 287 12.84 14.72 -9.92
N VAL A 288 11.77 15.46 -9.60
CA VAL A 288 10.75 15.01 -8.64
C VAL A 288 10.16 13.68 -9.09
N TRP A 289 9.87 13.55 -10.38
CA TRP A 289 9.34 12.30 -10.93
C TRP A 289 10.31 11.12 -10.77
N SER A 290 11.61 11.37 -10.97
CA SER A 290 12.62 10.32 -10.87
C SER A 290 12.78 9.77 -9.43
N ILE A 291 12.63 10.63 -8.41
CA ILE A 291 12.90 10.25 -7.01
C ILE A 291 11.64 10.05 -6.15
N GLY A 292 10.50 10.65 -6.51
CA GLY A 292 9.24 10.65 -5.75
C GLY A 292 9.02 11.94 -4.93
N PHE A 293 7.85 12.04 -4.28
CA PHE A 293 7.42 13.21 -3.51
C PHE A 293 7.23 12.86 -2.03
N PRO A 294 7.95 13.48 -1.07
CA PRO A 294 7.78 13.21 0.35
C PRO A 294 6.38 13.60 0.84
N LEU A 295 5.77 12.72 1.64
CA LEU A 295 4.47 12.99 2.25
C LEU A 295 4.62 13.82 3.53
N ASP A 296 3.56 14.53 3.89
CA ASP A 296 3.49 15.22 5.18
C ASP A 296 3.50 14.18 6.31
N ILE A 297 4.37 14.42 7.29
CA ILE A 297 4.53 13.51 8.44
C ILE A 297 3.87 14.16 9.65
N PRO A 298 2.85 13.53 10.25
CA PRO A 298 2.20 14.10 11.42
C PRO A 298 3.19 14.30 12.57
N TRP A 299 3.13 15.48 13.20
CA TRP A 299 3.88 15.79 14.40
C TRP A 299 2.90 15.92 15.57
N PRO A 300 2.60 14.82 16.30
CA PRO A 300 1.66 14.88 17.40
C PRO A 300 2.11 15.96 18.40
N ARG A 301 1.15 16.61 19.08
CA ARG A 301 1.44 17.53 20.19
C ARG A 301 2.02 16.75 21.37
N LEU A 302 3.27 16.31 21.23
CA LEU A 302 4.03 15.56 22.20
C LEU A 302 4.53 16.56 23.25
N GLY A 303 3.75 16.80 24.29
CA GLY A 303 4.20 17.39 25.56
C GLY A 303 5.08 18.64 25.51
N THR A 304 4.89 19.56 24.55
CA THR A 304 5.80 20.71 24.41
C THR A 304 5.48 21.84 25.41
N ARG A 305 5.93 21.69 26.65
CA ARG A 305 6.28 22.83 27.52
C ARG A 305 7.79 23.11 27.58
N ARG A 306 8.64 22.32 26.91
CA ARG A 306 10.12 22.43 27.03
C ARG A 306 10.93 22.39 25.73
N TYR A 307 10.28 22.22 24.58
CA TYR A 307 10.92 22.34 23.26
C TYR A 307 10.88 23.76 22.68
N GLU A 308 10.49 24.76 23.48
CA GLU A 308 10.75 26.15 23.16
C GLU A 308 12.28 26.38 23.24
N SER A 309 12.93 26.46 22.08
CA SER A 309 14.36 26.72 21.84
C SER A 309 15.31 25.51 21.80
N MET A 310 15.17 24.64 20.78
CA MET A 310 16.32 23.90 20.22
C MET A 310 17.06 24.71 19.14
N HIS A 311 17.06 26.03 19.24
CA HIS A 311 17.92 26.88 18.41
C HIS A 311 19.39 26.75 18.88
N GLY A 312 20.17 25.85 18.26
CA GLY A 312 21.64 25.86 18.43
C GLY A 312 22.36 24.51 18.50
N TYR A 313 21.72 23.37 18.21
CA TYR A 313 22.40 22.08 18.23
C TYR A 313 23.39 21.92 17.05
N PRO A 314 24.52 21.22 17.24
CA PRO A 314 25.47 20.95 16.15
C PRO A 314 24.87 19.98 15.12
N ILE A 315 25.43 19.95 13.92
CA ILE A 315 25.05 18.95 12.92
C ILE A 315 25.25 17.54 13.49
N CYS A 316 24.25 16.69 13.28
CA CYS A 316 24.28 15.32 13.79
C CYS A 316 24.84 14.40 12.70
N PRO A 317 25.91 13.63 12.98
CA PRO A 317 26.46 12.66 12.03
C PRO A 317 25.55 11.46 11.80
N SER A 318 24.54 11.30 12.65
CA SER A 318 23.63 10.17 12.60
C SER A 318 22.37 10.36 13.44
N PRO A 319 21.34 9.50 13.24
CA PRO A 319 20.14 9.50 14.07
C PRO A 319 20.43 9.31 15.57
N SER A 320 21.36 8.43 15.95
CA SER A 320 21.67 8.14 17.36
C SER A 320 22.36 9.32 18.06
N ALA A 321 23.24 10.02 17.34
CA ALA A 321 23.84 11.26 17.81
C ALA A 321 22.77 12.35 17.98
N CYS A 322 21.83 12.46 17.03
CA CYS A 322 20.70 13.39 17.11
C CYS A 322 19.84 13.13 18.36
N ALA A 323 19.41 11.88 18.56
CA ALA A 323 18.64 11.50 19.74
C ALA A 323 19.41 11.84 21.02
N THR A 324 20.70 11.54 21.09
CA THR A 324 21.51 11.78 22.29
C THR A 324 21.74 13.27 22.58
N LEU A 325 22.02 14.07 21.55
CA LEU A 325 22.28 15.51 21.67
C LEU A 325 21.02 16.31 22.00
N ARG A 326 19.89 15.93 21.40
CA ARG A 326 18.58 16.56 21.64
C ARG A 326 17.93 16.03 22.93
N ARG A 327 18.46 14.98 23.56
CA ARG A 327 17.99 14.53 24.88
C ARG A 327 18.41 15.53 25.97
N PRO A 328 17.49 16.13 26.75
CA PRO A 328 17.86 17.05 27.81
C PRO A 328 18.68 16.37 28.91
N LYS A 329 19.87 16.89 29.23
CA LYS A 329 20.67 16.39 30.35
C LYS A 329 20.01 16.81 31.66
N CYS A 330 19.65 15.84 32.49
CA CYS A 330 19.05 16.04 33.81
C CYS A 330 17.62 16.63 33.81
N ALA A 331 16.76 16.34 32.83
CA ALA A 331 15.32 16.66 32.89
C ALA A 331 14.47 15.39 33.00
N VAL A 332 13.28 15.50 33.58
CA VAL A 332 12.24 14.46 33.47
C VAL A 332 11.65 14.52 32.06
N TYR A 333 11.67 13.39 31.35
CA TYR A 333 11.08 13.21 30.03
C TYR A 333 10.10 12.04 30.06
N THR A 334 8.98 12.22 29.38
CA THR A 334 7.87 11.27 29.27
C THR A 334 8.09 10.32 28.10
N LEU A 335 7.24 9.29 27.97
CA LEU A 335 7.22 8.41 26.80
C LEU A 335 6.86 9.18 25.51
N GLN A 336 6.09 10.26 25.63
CA GLN A 336 5.79 11.16 24.50
C GLN A 336 7.02 11.95 24.05
N ASP A 337 7.87 12.38 24.98
CA ASP A 337 9.13 13.05 24.64
C ASP A 337 10.11 12.08 23.94
N ASP A 338 10.18 10.83 24.37
CA ASP A 338 11.00 9.80 23.70
C ASP A 338 10.48 9.49 22.28
N ALA A 339 9.15 9.46 22.07
CA ALA A 339 8.57 9.33 20.73
C ALA A 339 8.89 10.54 19.84
N ALA A 340 8.86 11.76 20.39
CA ALA A 340 9.22 12.99 19.66
C ALA A 340 10.70 12.97 19.27
N LEU A 341 11.56 12.52 20.19
CA LEU A 341 12.98 12.41 19.99
C LEU A 341 13.33 11.36 18.93
N TRP A 342 12.65 10.21 18.96
CA TRP A 342 12.80 9.19 17.93
C TRP A 342 12.40 9.73 16.55
N LEU A 343 11.25 10.41 16.45
CA LEU A 343 10.78 11.01 15.19
C LEU A 343 11.76 12.09 14.71
N SER A 344 12.25 12.93 15.62
CA SER A 344 13.26 13.94 15.33
C SER A 344 14.57 13.34 14.82
N ALA A 345 15.02 12.22 15.40
CA ALA A 345 16.22 11.53 14.98
C ALA A 345 16.07 10.92 13.58
N MET A 346 14.90 10.35 13.29
CA MET A 346 14.59 9.69 12.02
C MET A 346 14.36 10.65 10.86
N ILE A 347 13.99 11.90 11.14
CA ILE A 347 13.81 12.94 10.12
C ILE A 347 15.00 13.91 10.10
N PHE A 348 15.11 14.76 11.12
CA PHE A 348 16.16 15.79 11.15
C PHE A 348 17.54 15.16 11.30
N GLY A 349 17.71 14.22 12.25
CA GLY A 349 19.01 13.56 12.45
C GLY A 349 19.50 12.83 11.20
N LEU A 350 18.61 12.13 10.51
CA LEU A 350 18.92 11.43 9.26
C LEU A 350 19.22 12.40 8.10
N LEU A 351 18.38 13.40 7.87
CA LEU A 351 18.59 14.38 6.80
C LEU A 351 19.86 15.19 7.02
N GLU A 352 20.17 15.58 8.27
CA GLU A 352 21.41 16.29 8.60
C GLU A 352 22.65 15.43 8.35
N ALA A 353 22.60 14.14 8.75
CA ALA A 353 23.68 13.19 8.51
C ALA A 353 23.93 12.92 7.02
N ILE A 354 22.86 12.81 6.22
CA ILE A 354 22.95 12.57 4.77
C ILE A 354 23.42 13.82 4.04
N THR A 355 22.82 14.97 4.34
CA THR A 355 23.06 16.19 3.56
C THR A 355 24.30 16.95 4.00
N GLN A 356 24.83 16.67 5.19
CA GLN A 356 25.90 17.44 5.83
C GLN A 356 25.54 18.93 6.01
N MET A 357 24.23 19.23 6.08
CA MET A 357 23.65 20.54 6.35
C MET A 357 22.84 20.49 7.65
N ARG A 358 22.95 21.53 8.47
CA ARG A 358 22.09 21.68 9.65
C ARG A 358 20.71 22.19 9.23
N ILE A 359 19.65 21.52 9.67
CA ILE A 359 18.25 21.80 9.28
C ILE A 359 17.46 22.19 10.53
N PRO A 360 17.23 23.49 10.79
CA PRO A 360 16.39 23.92 11.91
C PRO A 360 14.96 23.36 11.81
N GLU A 361 14.36 23.00 12.96
CA GLU A 361 12.99 22.45 13.00
C GLU A 361 11.95 23.40 12.40
N SER A 362 12.13 24.71 12.54
CA SER A 362 11.27 25.73 11.93
C SER A 362 11.27 25.73 10.40
N ILE A 363 12.27 25.10 9.77
CA ILE A 363 12.29 24.89 8.33
C ILE A 363 11.24 23.86 7.94
N LEU A 364 11.13 22.72 8.62
CA LEU A 364 10.23 21.64 8.19
C LEU A 364 8.89 21.63 8.92
N LEU A 365 8.81 22.12 10.15
CA LEU A 365 7.58 22.13 10.93
C LEU A 365 6.67 23.30 10.51
N VAL A 366 5.46 22.97 10.09
CA VAL A 366 4.42 23.94 9.69
C VAL A 366 3.08 23.60 10.36
N PRO A 367 2.16 24.58 10.52
CA PRO A 367 0.78 24.28 10.89
C PRO A 367 0.13 23.39 9.82
N GLY A 368 -0.53 22.31 10.25
CA GLY A 368 -1.28 21.41 9.38
C GLY A 368 -2.57 22.04 8.83
N THR A 369 -3.26 21.31 7.94
CA THR A 369 -4.45 21.80 7.20
C THR A 369 -5.59 22.27 8.09
N ASP A 370 -5.73 21.66 9.27
CA ASP A 370 -6.80 21.97 10.23
C ASP A 370 -6.40 23.10 11.22
N GLY A 371 -5.18 23.63 11.09
CA GLY A 371 -4.62 24.70 11.93
C GLY A 371 -4.35 24.33 13.40
N GLU A 372 -4.91 23.21 13.87
CA GLU A 372 -4.75 22.67 15.22
C GLU A 372 -3.49 21.77 15.34
N GLU A 373 -3.10 21.05 14.29
CA GLU A 373 -1.98 20.11 14.34
C GLU A 373 -0.71 20.70 13.71
N THR A 374 0.46 20.22 14.12
CA THR A 374 1.74 20.53 13.47
C THR A 374 2.12 19.35 12.60
N VAL A 375 2.70 19.60 11.42
CA VAL A 375 3.19 18.57 10.51
C VAL A 375 4.61 18.89 10.07
N ILE A 376 5.38 17.86 9.76
CA ILE A 376 6.62 18.00 9.01
C ILE A 376 6.22 18.06 7.53
N ASP A 377 6.48 19.18 6.89
CA ASP A 377 6.07 19.50 5.52
C ASP A 377 6.87 18.69 4.49
N GLY A 378 6.19 17.82 3.75
CA GLY A 378 6.75 17.03 2.66
C GLY A 378 7.37 17.88 1.54
N PRO A 379 6.70 18.93 1.04
CA PRO A 379 7.27 19.84 0.05
C PRO A 379 8.61 20.47 0.47
N ARG A 380 8.76 20.90 1.73
CA ARG A 380 10.01 21.46 2.24
C ARG A 380 11.10 20.40 2.42
N ILE A 381 10.76 19.16 2.77
CA ILE A 381 11.73 18.05 2.72
C ILE A 381 12.29 17.90 1.31
N LEU A 382 11.43 17.93 0.29
CA LEU A 382 11.86 17.84 -1.11
C LEU A 382 12.78 19.01 -1.49
N GLN A 383 12.44 20.24 -1.10
CA GLN A 383 13.29 21.42 -1.33
C GLN A 383 14.69 21.26 -0.71
N VAL A 384 14.78 20.69 0.49
CA VAL A 384 16.06 20.39 1.15
C VAL A 384 16.86 19.34 0.38
N ILE A 385 16.22 18.27 -0.11
CA ILE A 385 16.87 17.24 -0.93
C ILE A 385 17.41 17.86 -2.24
N VAL A 386 16.63 18.71 -2.90
CA VAL A 386 17.04 19.39 -4.15
C VAL A 386 18.19 20.35 -3.90
N LEU A 387 18.15 21.12 -2.81
CA LEU A 387 19.26 22.00 -2.39
C LEU A 387 20.55 21.20 -2.16
N TRP A 388 20.44 20.05 -1.49
CA TRP A 388 21.58 19.15 -1.28
C TRP A 388 22.16 18.64 -2.60
N LEU A 389 21.31 18.17 -3.53
CA LEU A 389 21.73 17.70 -4.85
C LEU A 389 22.46 18.78 -5.65
N ALA A 390 21.91 19.99 -5.69
CA ALA A 390 22.53 21.11 -6.38
C ALA A 390 23.92 21.45 -5.83
N ARG A 391 24.14 21.27 -4.52
CA ARG A 391 25.45 21.51 -3.86
C ARG A 391 26.43 20.37 -4.09
N LYS A 392 25.96 19.12 -4.01
CA LYS A 392 26.74 17.94 -4.36
C LYS A 392 27.32 18.09 -5.76
N ASP A 393 26.51 18.54 -6.72
CA ASP A 393 26.92 18.70 -8.11
C ASP A 393 27.92 19.84 -8.34
N GLN A 394 27.99 20.81 -7.42
CA GLN A 394 28.96 21.92 -7.48
C GLN A 394 30.31 21.57 -6.82
N GLY A 395 30.36 20.54 -5.96
CA GLY A 395 31.51 20.19 -5.12
C GLY A 395 32.52 19.21 -5.72
N HIS A 396 32.38 18.81 -6.99
CA HIS A 396 33.19 17.75 -7.59
C HIS A 396 34.68 18.09 -7.66
N GLY A 397 35.50 17.32 -6.94
CA GLY A 397 36.96 17.42 -6.96
C GLY A 397 37.70 16.09 -6.81
N ASP A 398 37.15 15.14 -6.04
CA ASP A 398 37.73 13.80 -5.82
C ASP A 398 36.67 12.70 -5.86
N ARG A 399 36.72 11.87 -6.90
CA ARG A 399 35.81 10.74 -7.10
C ARG A 399 35.84 9.72 -5.96
N GLN A 400 36.98 9.54 -5.29
CA GLN A 400 37.10 8.59 -4.19
C GLN A 400 36.34 9.08 -2.95
N GLN A 401 36.40 10.39 -2.68
CA GLN A 401 35.67 11.03 -1.59
C GLN A 401 34.15 10.99 -1.86
N ASP A 402 33.73 11.25 -3.10
CA ASP A 402 32.32 11.15 -3.50
C ASP A 402 31.77 9.73 -3.30
N LEU A 403 32.54 8.70 -3.66
CA LEU A 403 32.14 7.29 -3.46
C LEU A 403 32.09 6.89 -1.98
N GLU A 404 33.00 7.39 -1.15
CA GLU A 404 32.98 7.13 0.29
C GLU A 404 31.75 7.76 0.94
N HIS A 405 31.43 9.02 0.60
CA HIS A 405 30.21 9.66 1.06
C HIS A 405 28.96 8.88 0.63
N GLY A 406 28.92 8.36 -0.60
CA GLY A 406 27.84 7.47 -1.05
C GLY A 406 27.72 6.20 -0.21
N ARG A 407 28.82 5.60 0.24
CA ARG A 407 28.79 4.42 1.14
C ARG A 407 28.26 4.78 2.52
N GLU A 408 28.66 5.92 3.07
CA GLU A 408 28.16 6.43 4.35
C GLU A 408 26.64 6.65 4.29
N VAL A 409 26.13 7.31 3.24
CA VAL A 409 24.69 7.51 3.03
C VAL A 409 23.94 6.17 2.93
N ALA A 410 24.47 5.19 2.19
CA ALA A 410 23.86 3.87 2.09
C ALA A 410 23.79 3.16 3.45
N GLN A 411 24.82 3.29 4.29
CA GLN A 411 24.86 2.73 5.63
C GLN A 411 23.86 3.43 6.57
N LEU A 412 23.75 4.75 6.52
CA LEU A 412 22.78 5.54 7.27
C LEU A 412 21.34 5.16 6.89
N LEU A 413 21.04 5.01 5.60
CA LEU A 413 19.71 4.59 5.16
C LEU A 413 19.39 3.17 5.61
N ARG A 414 20.33 2.22 5.53
CA ARG A 414 20.15 0.86 6.08
C ARG A 414 19.92 0.88 7.59
N ARG A 415 20.65 1.74 8.31
CA ARG A 415 20.53 1.95 9.75
C ARG A 415 19.15 2.50 10.14
N ALA A 416 18.65 3.49 9.40
CA ALA A 416 17.31 4.05 9.57
C ALA A 416 16.22 3.02 9.25
N LEU A 417 16.44 2.22 8.22
CA LEU A 417 15.51 1.18 7.79
C LEU A 417 15.30 0.10 8.85
N ARG A 418 16.40 -0.41 9.45
CA ARG A 418 16.32 -1.35 10.58
C ARG A 418 15.64 -0.72 11.80
N ALA A 419 15.91 0.55 12.08
CA ALA A 419 15.24 1.29 13.15
C ALA A 419 13.72 1.36 12.95
N LEU A 420 13.29 1.56 11.69
CA LEU A 420 11.88 1.58 11.34
C LEU A 420 11.25 0.19 11.45
N THR A 421 11.97 -0.88 11.05
CA THR A 421 11.52 -2.27 11.21
C THR A 421 11.25 -2.64 12.68
N ASP A 422 12.06 -2.15 13.62
CA ASP A 422 11.83 -2.34 15.07
C ASP A 422 10.45 -1.79 15.51
N GLU A 423 9.88 -0.83 14.78
CA GLU A 423 8.55 -0.24 15.05
C GLU A 423 7.39 -0.95 14.33
N PHE A 424 7.65 -1.96 13.49
CA PHE A 424 6.62 -2.77 12.82
C PHE A 424 6.45 -4.18 13.42
N GLY A 425 7.35 -4.61 14.30
CA GLY A 425 7.36 -5.97 14.84
C GLY A 425 6.19 -6.27 15.79
N VAL A 426 5.45 -7.36 15.54
CA VAL A 426 4.35 -7.83 16.43
C VAL A 426 4.83 -8.17 17.85
N LYS A 427 6.14 -8.43 18.03
CA LYS A 427 6.77 -8.75 19.32
C LYS A 427 7.46 -7.54 19.98
N THR A 428 7.62 -6.43 19.26
CA THR A 428 8.24 -5.20 19.75
C THR A 428 7.13 -4.18 19.97
N ALA A 429 6.73 -3.90 21.21
CA ALA A 429 5.74 -2.85 21.42
C ALA A 429 6.30 -1.50 20.89
N PRO A 430 5.60 -0.83 19.94
CA PRO A 430 6.10 0.37 19.29
C PRO A 430 6.27 1.54 20.26
N ILE A 431 7.26 2.39 20.01
CA ILE A 431 7.54 3.57 20.84
C ILE A 431 6.35 4.54 20.85
N PHE A 432 5.64 4.63 19.73
CA PHE A 432 4.46 5.48 19.56
C PHE A 432 3.26 4.93 20.34
N SER A 433 3.05 3.62 20.33
CA SER A 433 2.04 2.95 21.15
C SER A 433 2.26 3.25 22.64
N TYR A 434 3.49 3.09 23.13
CA TYR A 434 3.84 3.43 24.52
C TYR A 434 3.66 4.91 24.88
N ALA A 435 3.79 5.80 23.90
CA ALA A 435 3.51 7.23 24.07
C ALA A 435 2.00 7.55 24.12
N GLY A 436 1.12 6.56 23.93
CA GLY A 436 -0.32 6.73 23.87
C GLY A 436 -0.80 7.38 22.57
N ILE A 437 -0.02 7.26 21.48
CA ILE A 437 -0.39 7.79 20.17
C ILE A 437 -1.44 6.87 19.54
N PRO A 438 -2.53 7.41 18.96
CA PRO A 438 -3.54 6.59 18.28
C PRO A 438 -2.94 5.77 17.14
N GLU A 439 -3.44 4.54 16.98
CA GLU A 439 -2.93 3.59 15.96
C GLU A 439 -2.94 4.16 14.54
N GLU A 440 -3.97 4.92 14.17
CA GLU A 440 -4.07 5.57 12.86
C GLU A 440 -2.95 6.60 12.64
N LEU A 441 -2.64 7.39 13.67
CA LEU A 441 -1.59 8.40 13.63
C LEU A 441 -0.19 7.75 13.58
N GLU A 442 0.03 6.74 14.42
CA GLU A 442 1.26 5.92 14.40
C GLU A 442 1.49 5.31 13.02
N THR A 443 0.44 4.74 12.44
CA THR A 443 0.46 4.13 11.11
C THR A 443 0.82 5.15 10.03
N SER A 444 0.23 6.35 10.09
CA SER A 444 0.57 7.45 9.18
C SER A 444 2.02 7.90 9.33
N ILE A 445 2.55 8.00 10.54
CA ILE A 445 3.96 8.35 10.80
C ILE A 445 4.90 7.30 10.21
N ARG A 446 4.70 6.02 10.55
CA ARG A 446 5.58 4.92 10.10
C ARG A 446 5.65 4.82 8.58
N TYR A 447 4.51 4.85 7.89
CA TYR A 447 4.49 4.73 6.42
C TYR A 447 5.01 5.98 5.71
N SER A 448 4.83 7.17 6.28
CA SER A 448 5.42 8.39 5.71
C SER A 448 6.95 8.39 5.84
N ILE A 449 7.51 7.88 6.95
CA ILE A 449 8.95 7.67 7.12
C ILE A 449 9.44 6.58 6.17
N ALA A 450 8.75 5.45 6.07
CA ALA A 450 9.08 4.38 5.12
C ALA A 450 9.20 4.93 3.70
N HIS A 451 8.25 5.79 3.32
CA HIS A 451 8.24 6.42 2.03
C HIS A 451 9.39 7.41 1.82
N LEU A 452 9.70 8.25 2.80
CA LEU A 452 10.87 9.13 2.76
C LEU A 452 12.17 8.34 2.56
N LEU A 453 12.34 7.21 3.25
CA LEU A 453 13.51 6.35 3.07
C LEU A 453 13.61 5.80 1.65
N VAL A 454 12.48 5.44 1.03
CA VAL A 454 12.45 5.02 -0.38
C VAL A 454 12.88 6.16 -1.30
N ILE A 455 12.42 7.39 -1.08
CA ILE A 455 12.83 8.56 -1.88
C ILE A 455 14.34 8.77 -1.77
N LEU A 456 14.88 8.82 -0.56
CA LEU A 456 16.31 9.02 -0.33
C LEU A 456 17.16 7.92 -0.99
N TRP A 457 16.68 6.68 -0.98
CA TRP A 457 17.36 5.59 -1.67
C TRP A 457 17.28 5.72 -3.20
N ARG A 458 16.14 6.18 -3.74
CA ARG A 458 16.00 6.46 -5.18
C ARG A 458 16.93 7.58 -5.63
N VAL A 459 17.13 8.60 -4.81
CA VAL A 459 18.14 9.65 -5.07
C VAL A 459 19.52 9.01 -5.29
N MET A 460 19.91 8.06 -4.44
CA MET A 460 21.20 7.36 -4.61
C MET A 460 21.22 6.45 -5.85
N ALA A 461 20.16 5.68 -6.08
CA ALA A 461 20.06 4.73 -7.18
C ALA A 461 20.08 5.44 -8.55
N ASN A 462 19.48 6.63 -8.63
CA ASN A 462 19.42 7.43 -9.85
C ASN A 462 20.69 8.28 -10.07
N ASP A 463 21.60 8.39 -9.09
CA ASP A 463 22.83 9.15 -9.26
C ASP A 463 23.79 8.40 -10.20
N ARG A 464 23.90 8.95 -11.42
CA ARG A 464 24.84 8.50 -12.46
C ARG A 464 26.12 9.33 -12.50
N LEU A 465 26.11 10.53 -11.93
CA LEU A 465 27.22 11.50 -12.02
C LEU A 465 28.39 11.12 -11.10
N THR A 466 28.12 10.79 -9.84
CA THR A 466 29.15 10.39 -8.86
C THR A 466 29.39 8.88 -8.85
N GLY A 467 28.45 8.11 -9.40
CA GLY A 467 28.53 6.65 -9.49
C GLY A 467 27.93 5.93 -8.30
N TRP A 468 27.15 6.62 -7.44
CA TRP A 468 26.51 6.00 -6.29
C TRP A 468 25.59 4.85 -6.68
N GLY A 469 24.82 4.97 -7.76
CA GLY A 469 23.94 3.90 -8.23
C GLY A 469 24.66 2.59 -8.64
N SER A 470 25.99 2.59 -8.71
CA SER A 470 26.82 1.41 -9.00
C SER A 470 27.46 0.78 -7.75
N LEU A 471 27.28 1.38 -6.57
CA LEU A 471 27.84 0.87 -5.33
C LEU A 471 27.18 -0.47 -4.95
N PRO A 472 27.95 -1.49 -4.52
CA PRO A 472 27.38 -2.73 -3.99
C PRO A 472 26.42 -2.51 -2.82
N GLU A 473 26.65 -1.46 -2.03
CA GLU A 473 25.82 -1.07 -0.90
C GLU A 473 24.44 -0.54 -1.35
N THR A 474 24.37 0.04 -2.55
CA THR A 474 23.12 0.57 -3.13
C THR A 474 22.35 -0.48 -3.94
N THR A 475 23.07 -1.42 -4.56
CA THR A 475 22.50 -2.46 -5.43
C THR A 475 21.74 -3.51 -4.61
N GLY A 476 20.45 -3.69 -4.92
CA GLY A 476 19.63 -4.79 -4.37
C GLY A 476 19.22 -4.64 -2.91
N ALA A 477 19.59 -3.57 -2.20
CA ALA A 477 19.21 -3.43 -0.78
C ALA A 477 17.72 -3.12 -0.59
N ILE A 478 17.09 -2.36 -1.49
CA ILE A 478 15.62 -2.20 -1.53
C ILE A 478 14.94 -3.54 -1.82
N THR A 479 15.41 -4.28 -2.84
CA THR A 479 14.84 -5.59 -3.19
C THR A 479 15.07 -6.64 -2.10
N TYR A 480 16.19 -6.57 -1.37
CA TYR A 480 16.50 -7.41 -0.22
C TYR A 480 15.68 -6.99 1.00
N PHE A 481 15.46 -5.70 1.17
CA PHE A 481 14.61 -5.15 2.22
C PHE A 481 13.17 -5.58 2.02
N TRP A 482 12.53 -5.27 0.89
CA TRP A 482 11.19 -5.78 0.60
C TRP A 482 11.16 -7.32 0.44
N GLY A 483 12.31 -7.93 0.13
CA GLY A 483 12.49 -9.36 -0.08
C GLY A 483 12.67 -10.22 1.18
N GLY A 484 12.93 -9.62 2.35
CA GLY A 484 13.10 -10.32 3.62
C GLY A 484 11.76 -10.70 4.25
N LEU A 485 11.62 -11.92 4.78
CA LEU A 485 10.36 -12.47 5.34
C LEU A 485 9.62 -11.54 6.33
N ASP A 486 10.33 -10.68 7.06
CA ASP A 486 9.74 -9.72 8.02
C ASP A 486 9.25 -8.41 7.36
N CYS A 487 9.72 -8.09 6.16
CA CYS A 487 9.48 -6.83 5.46
C CYS A 487 8.57 -6.95 4.23
N TRP A 488 8.32 -8.17 3.72
CA TRP A 488 7.28 -8.43 2.71
C TRP A 488 5.91 -7.90 3.17
N ASN A 489 5.58 -8.08 4.44
CA ASN A 489 4.34 -7.55 5.02
C ASN A 489 4.28 -6.02 4.94
N MET A 490 5.43 -5.32 4.99
CA MET A 490 5.48 -3.87 4.96
C MET A 490 5.18 -3.31 3.56
N GLU A 491 5.56 -4.00 2.49
CA GLU A 491 5.25 -3.57 1.11
C GLU A 491 3.75 -3.61 0.86
N PHE A 492 3.13 -4.77 1.13
CA PHE A 492 1.69 -4.96 1.00
C PHE A 492 0.93 -3.99 1.91
N SER A 493 1.38 -3.81 3.16
CA SER A 493 0.70 -2.90 4.08
C SER A 493 0.87 -1.43 3.69
N LEU A 494 1.98 -1.05 3.06
CA LEU A 494 2.17 0.29 2.48
C LEU A 494 1.23 0.50 1.28
N HIS A 495 1.05 -0.50 0.43
CA HIS A 495 0.08 -0.47 -0.66
C HIS A 495 -1.36 -0.33 -0.15
N ASP A 496 -1.74 -1.13 0.85
CA ASP A 496 -3.07 -1.07 1.46
C ASP A 496 -3.31 0.29 2.14
N TRP A 497 -2.28 0.84 2.79
CA TRP A 497 -2.35 2.18 3.38
C TRP A 497 -2.57 3.27 2.33
N TYR A 498 -1.87 3.19 1.20
CA TYR A 498 -2.08 4.11 0.09
C TYR A 498 -3.46 3.96 -0.56
N GLU A 499 -3.90 2.72 -0.80
CA GLU A 499 -5.23 2.44 -1.32
C GLU A 499 -6.30 3.05 -0.40
N LYS A 500 -6.19 2.85 0.93
CA LYS A 500 -7.10 3.46 1.91
C LYS A 500 -7.11 4.99 1.79
N ARG A 501 -5.94 5.65 1.79
CA ARG A 501 -5.85 7.11 1.67
C ARG A 501 -6.46 7.64 0.37
N MET A 502 -6.26 6.94 -0.74
CA MET A 502 -6.86 7.32 -2.01
C MET A 502 -8.39 7.17 -1.96
N LEU A 503 -8.89 6.06 -1.41
CA LEU A 503 -10.33 5.85 -1.22
C LEU A 503 -10.96 6.94 -0.34
N ASP A 504 -10.33 7.27 0.79
CA ASP A 504 -10.78 8.31 1.72
C ASP A 504 -10.79 9.71 1.04
N ALA A 505 -9.90 9.95 0.08
CA ALA A 505 -9.85 11.15 -0.74
C ALA A 505 -10.85 11.16 -1.92
N GLY A 506 -11.71 10.13 -2.06
CA GLY A 506 -12.75 10.05 -3.09
C GLY A 506 -12.31 9.41 -4.42
N TRP A 507 -11.15 8.76 -4.48
CA TRP A 507 -10.70 8.08 -5.69
C TRP A 507 -11.59 6.89 -6.06
N CYS A 508 -11.81 6.69 -7.36
CA CYS A 508 -12.53 5.52 -7.85
C CYS A 508 -11.77 4.21 -7.55
N PRO A 509 -12.39 3.20 -6.89
CA PRO A 509 -11.76 1.91 -6.62
C PRO A 509 -11.28 1.19 -7.90
N ASN A 510 -11.97 1.37 -9.02
CA ASN A 510 -11.57 0.80 -10.31
C ASN A 510 -10.31 1.45 -10.88
N VAL A 511 -10.15 2.76 -10.66
CA VAL A 511 -8.94 3.49 -11.07
C VAL A 511 -7.76 3.09 -10.19
N ILE A 512 -7.95 3.02 -8.87
CA ILE A 512 -6.90 2.52 -7.95
C ILE A 512 -6.47 1.11 -8.35
N SER A 513 -7.42 0.19 -8.55
CA SER A 513 -7.10 -1.19 -8.93
C SER A 513 -6.31 -1.28 -10.24
N PHE A 514 -6.57 -0.39 -11.21
CA PHE A 514 -5.77 -0.32 -12.43
C PHE A 514 -4.36 0.20 -12.18
N LEU A 515 -4.23 1.31 -11.43
CA LEU A 515 -2.93 1.91 -11.12
C LEU A 515 -2.05 0.95 -10.32
N MET A 516 -2.63 0.19 -9.38
CA MET A 516 -1.91 -0.78 -8.55
C MET A 516 -1.62 -2.11 -9.28
N ARG A 517 -2.38 -2.46 -10.32
CA ARG A 517 -2.09 -3.63 -11.18
C ARG A 517 -0.90 -3.42 -12.10
N ALA A 518 -0.65 -2.17 -12.48
CA ALA A 518 0.49 -1.81 -13.27
C ALA A 518 1.71 -1.75 -12.34
N ARG A 519 2.64 -2.71 -12.51
CA ARG A 519 4.10 -2.60 -12.23
C ARG A 519 4.67 -3.32 -11.00
N ASP A 520 6.00 -3.37 -11.02
CA ASP A 520 6.88 -3.68 -9.92
C ASP A 520 6.70 -2.71 -8.73
N SER A 521 7.06 -3.17 -7.54
CA SER A 521 6.88 -2.41 -6.30
C SER A 521 7.71 -1.12 -6.23
N THR A 522 8.78 -1.04 -7.04
CA THR A 522 9.67 0.12 -7.05
C THR A 522 9.09 1.30 -7.83
N SER A 523 8.37 1.06 -8.95
CA SER A 523 7.72 2.12 -9.72
C SER A 523 6.51 2.71 -9.00
N LEU A 524 5.75 1.88 -8.29
CA LEU A 524 4.60 2.31 -7.49
C LEU A 524 5.01 3.28 -6.37
N ALA A 525 6.18 3.08 -5.77
CA ALA A 525 6.65 3.94 -4.69
C ALA A 525 6.89 5.40 -5.11
N ALA A 526 7.33 5.70 -6.35
CA ALA A 526 7.42 7.10 -6.80
C ALA A 526 6.08 7.66 -7.27
N LEU A 527 5.25 6.84 -7.92
CA LEU A 527 4.00 7.26 -8.53
C LEU A 527 2.91 7.61 -7.51
N ILE A 528 2.69 6.73 -6.54
CA ILE A 528 1.54 6.83 -5.62
C ILE A 528 1.51 8.14 -4.82
N PRO A 529 2.62 8.64 -4.25
CA PRO A 529 2.64 9.93 -3.55
C PRO A 529 2.18 11.09 -4.43
N HIS A 530 2.55 11.10 -5.71
CA HIS A 530 2.06 12.10 -6.65
C HIS A 530 0.54 12.04 -6.78
N LEU A 531 -0.03 10.84 -6.91
CA LEU A 531 -1.49 10.65 -6.99
C LEU A 531 -2.21 11.04 -5.69
N VAL A 532 -1.65 10.67 -4.53
CA VAL A 532 -2.20 11.04 -3.21
C VAL A 532 -2.23 12.56 -3.05
N ARG A 533 -1.16 13.26 -3.46
CA ARG A 533 -1.09 14.74 -3.42
C ARG A 533 -2.02 15.40 -4.44
N LEU A 534 -2.05 14.85 -5.66
CA LEU A 534 -2.81 15.41 -6.78
C LEU A 534 -4.32 15.34 -6.54
N GLY A 535 -4.77 14.30 -5.83
CA GLY A 535 -6.18 14.02 -5.56
C GLY A 535 -6.95 13.59 -6.82
N PRO A 536 -8.12 12.98 -6.66
CA PRO A 536 -8.95 12.60 -7.80
C PRO A 536 -9.53 13.86 -8.45
N TYR A 537 -9.87 13.74 -9.73
CA TYR A 537 -10.82 14.70 -10.31
C TYR A 537 -12.21 14.40 -9.75
N VAL A 538 -12.83 15.40 -9.13
CA VAL A 538 -14.18 15.30 -8.57
C VAL A 538 -15.12 16.09 -9.47
N ARG A 539 -16.05 15.39 -10.14
CA ARG A 539 -16.98 16.01 -11.10
C ARG A 539 -18.12 16.74 -10.40
N THR A 540 -18.66 16.16 -9.33
CA THR A 540 -19.84 16.67 -8.62
C THR A 540 -19.62 16.76 -7.11
N GLU A 541 -19.26 15.64 -6.48
CA GLU A 541 -19.04 15.54 -5.04
C GLU A 541 -18.02 14.45 -4.70
N LEU A 542 -17.36 14.58 -3.54
CA LEU A 542 -16.26 13.68 -3.12
C LEU A 542 -16.66 12.19 -3.10
N GLY A 543 -17.94 11.90 -2.86
CA GLY A 543 -18.49 10.54 -2.77
C GLY A 543 -19.03 9.96 -4.09
N GLU A 544 -18.83 10.61 -5.24
CA GLU A 544 -19.44 10.20 -6.52
C GLU A 544 -19.02 8.80 -7.02
N HIS A 545 -17.97 8.23 -6.42
CA HIS A 545 -17.48 6.88 -6.68
C HIS A 545 -17.83 5.86 -5.58
N ALA A 546 -18.67 6.20 -4.60
CA ALA A 546 -19.03 5.28 -3.50
C ALA A 546 -19.64 3.95 -3.97
N ASP A 547 -20.40 3.96 -5.07
CA ASP A 547 -21.02 2.76 -5.66
C ASP A 547 -20.10 2.01 -6.65
N CYS A 548 -18.88 2.51 -6.88
CA CYS A 548 -17.93 1.85 -7.78
C CYS A 548 -17.25 0.66 -7.09
N SER A 549 -16.74 -0.29 -7.89
CA SER A 549 -15.99 -1.44 -7.40
C SER A 549 -14.59 -1.48 -8.01
N LYS A 550 -13.70 -2.36 -7.52
CA LYS A 550 -12.38 -2.59 -8.15
C LYS A 550 -12.48 -3.00 -9.62
N TYR A 551 -13.61 -3.58 -10.03
CA TYR A 551 -13.82 -4.14 -11.36
C TYR A 551 -14.57 -3.21 -12.32
N ALA A 552 -15.38 -2.29 -11.81
CA ALA A 552 -16.21 -1.42 -12.63
C ALA A 552 -16.40 -0.03 -12.01
N CYS A 553 -16.28 0.99 -12.85
CA CYS A 553 -16.67 2.35 -12.52
C CYS A 553 -18.13 2.59 -12.95
N VAL A 554 -19.03 2.75 -11.97
CA VAL A 554 -20.46 3.01 -12.22
C VAL A 554 -20.66 4.39 -12.83
N LEU A 555 -19.93 5.40 -12.37
CA LEU A 555 -20.05 6.79 -12.85
C LEU A 555 -19.78 6.94 -14.36
N HIS A 556 -18.89 6.12 -14.91
CA HIS A 556 -18.56 6.15 -16.34
C HIS A 556 -19.45 5.23 -17.18
N THR A 557 -20.37 4.48 -16.56
CA THR A 557 -21.29 3.57 -17.24
C THR A 557 -22.64 4.24 -17.41
N VAL A 558 -23.03 4.52 -18.66
CA VAL A 558 -24.35 5.09 -18.97
C VAL A 558 -25.38 3.96 -19.06
N VAL A 559 -26.06 3.65 -17.96
CA VAL A 559 -26.99 2.51 -17.88
C VAL A 559 -28.30 2.76 -18.64
N ASP A 560 -28.85 3.97 -18.53
CA ASP A 560 -30.12 4.34 -19.15
C ASP A 560 -29.93 5.51 -20.14
N PRO A 561 -29.95 5.23 -21.46
CA PRO A 561 -29.89 6.26 -22.50
C PRO A 561 -31.06 7.25 -22.47
N ASP A 562 -32.23 6.85 -21.94
CA ASP A 562 -33.41 7.72 -21.92
C ASP A 562 -33.38 8.71 -20.75
N ALA A 563 -32.67 8.36 -19.66
CA ALA A 563 -32.38 9.26 -18.54
C ALA A 563 -31.16 10.18 -18.80
N TYR A 564 -30.50 10.02 -19.93
CA TYR A 564 -29.29 10.74 -20.28
C TYR A 564 -29.56 12.24 -20.53
N LYS A 565 -28.91 13.13 -19.78
CA LYS A 565 -29.04 14.58 -19.94
C LYS A 565 -27.76 15.18 -20.52
N HIS A 566 -27.92 15.95 -21.59
CA HIS A 566 -26.82 16.71 -22.17
C HIS A 566 -26.34 17.78 -21.19
N ARG A 567 -25.01 17.97 -21.10
CA ARG A 567 -24.43 19.08 -20.35
C ARG A 567 -24.12 20.22 -21.30
N HIS A 568 -24.50 21.42 -20.86
CA HIS A 568 -24.14 22.66 -21.55
C HIS A 568 -22.69 23.03 -21.25
N ALA A 569 -22.06 23.80 -22.13
CA ALA A 569 -20.71 24.32 -21.93
C ALA A 569 -20.59 25.21 -20.67
N ARG A 570 -21.72 25.77 -20.20
CA ARG A 570 -21.82 26.53 -18.95
C ARG A 570 -22.97 25.98 -18.10
N PRO A 571 -22.81 25.80 -16.77
CA PRO A 571 -23.86 25.26 -15.91
C PRO A 571 -25.17 26.04 -15.91
N SER A 572 -25.13 27.35 -16.19
CA SER A 572 -26.29 28.24 -16.18
C SER A 572 -26.97 28.43 -17.55
N CYS A 573 -26.55 27.68 -18.57
CA CYS A 573 -27.09 27.79 -19.94
C CYS A 573 -28.24 26.80 -20.15
N GLU A 574 -29.29 27.23 -20.83
CA GLU A 574 -30.48 26.42 -21.17
C GLU A 574 -30.82 26.54 -22.67
N CYS A 575 -29.81 26.70 -23.54
CA CYS A 575 -30.03 26.85 -24.97
C CYS A 575 -30.65 25.60 -25.62
N ASP A 576 -31.38 25.76 -26.71
CA ASP A 576 -31.88 24.62 -27.48
C ASP A 576 -30.74 23.79 -28.09
N SER A 577 -31.06 22.57 -28.54
CA SER A 577 -30.14 21.72 -29.28
C SER A 577 -30.13 22.08 -30.77
N VAL A 578 -28.94 22.12 -31.37
CA VAL A 578 -28.74 22.20 -32.82
C VAL A 578 -28.38 20.82 -33.37
N LYS A 579 -28.88 20.51 -34.57
CA LYS A 579 -28.65 19.22 -35.24
C LYS A 579 -28.41 19.39 -36.73
N PRO A 580 -27.58 18.55 -37.34
CA PRO A 580 -27.38 18.58 -38.78
C PRO A 580 -28.61 18.04 -39.53
N HIS A 581 -28.67 18.32 -40.84
CA HIS A 581 -29.74 17.81 -41.68
C HIS A 581 -29.64 16.28 -41.83
N LEU A 582 -30.48 15.54 -41.09
CA LEU A 582 -30.47 14.08 -41.02
C LEU A 582 -30.44 13.40 -42.40
N GLY A 583 -31.25 13.88 -43.35
CA GLY A 583 -31.31 13.30 -44.70
C GLY A 583 -29.98 13.35 -45.46
N GLU A 584 -29.13 14.35 -45.20
CA GLU A 584 -27.81 14.46 -45.83
C GLU A 584 -26.82 13.50 -45.20
N VAL A 585 -26.84 13.37 -43.87
CA VAL A 585 -26.04 12.38 -43.12
C VAL A 585 -26.36 10.97 -43.61
N LEU A 586 -27.65 10.61 -43.68
CA LEU A 586 -28.09 9.30 -44.17
C LEU A 586 -27.61 9.04 -45.60
N ARG A 587 -27.76 10.03 -46.49
CA ARG A 587 -27.30 9.93 -47.89
C ARG A 587 -25.81 9.67 -48.00
N LEU A 588 -24.98 10.35 -47.21
CA LEU A 588 -23.53 10.13 -47.24
C LEU A 588 -23.16 8.75 -46.70
N LEU A 589 -23.73 8.34 -45.56
CA LEU A 589 -23.51 7.00 -44.99
C LEU A 589 -23.95 5.87 -45.93
N ASP A 590 -25.07 6.04 -46.63
CA ASP A 590 -25.56 5.07 -47.61
C ASP A 590 -24.60 4.90 -48.81
N ASN A 591 -23.84 5.94 -49.14
CA ASN A 591 -22.79 5.91 -50.15
C ASN A 591 -21.41 5.50 -49.62
N GLY A 592 -21.30 5.11 -48.34
CA GLY A 592 -20.02 4.75 -47.72
C GLY A 592 -19.09 5.95 -47.48
N VAL A 593 -19.66 7.16 -47.39
CA VAL A 593 -18.93 8.42 -47.16
C VAL A 593 -19.12 8.88 -45.72
N VAL A 594 -18.03 9.28 -45.06
CA VAL A 594 -18.08 9.89 -43.73
C VAL A 594 -18.68 11.30 -43.83
N PRO A 595 -19.79 11.59 -43.12
CA PRO A 595 -20.38 12.92 -43.05
C PRO A 595 -19.64 13.77 -42.01
N VAL A 596 -19.23 14.99 -42.36
CA VAL A 596 -18.65 15.96 -41.42
C VAL A 596 -19.49 17.23 -41.40
N VAL A 597 -19.39 18.02 -40.34
CA VAL A 597 -20.24 19.20 -40.13
C VAL A 597 -19.41 20.48 -40.01
N ILE A 598 -20.00 21.58 -40.48
CA ILE A 598 -19.47 22.95 -40.31
C ILE A 598 -20.57 23.77 -39.63
N TYR A 599 -20.23 24.44 -38.53
CA TYR A 599 -21.15 25.34 -37.83
C TYR A 599 -20.97 26.78 -38.31
N ASP A 600 -22.02 27.35 -38.89
CA ASP A 600 -22.02 28.70 -39.48
C ASP A 600 -22.40 29.82 -38.48
N GLY A 601 -22.66 29.47 -37.22
CA GLY A 601 -23.16 30.38 -36.19
C GLY A 601 -24.65 30.21 -35.91
N SER A 602 -25.36 29.43 -36.72
CA SER A 602 -26.78 29.10 -36.54
C SER A 602 -27.07 27.62 -36.76
N ASP A 603 -26.61 27.06 -37.89
CA ASP A 603 -26.94 25.72 -38.34
C ASP A 603 -25.68 24.87 -38.57
N LEU A 604 -25.89 23.55 -38.62
CA LEU A 604 -24.85 22.56 -38.93
C LEU A 604 -24.99 22.10 -40.39
N ARG A 605 -24.11 22.60 -41.26
CA ARG A 605 -24.01 22.19 -42.66
C ARG A 605 -23.26 20.87 -42.77
N VAL A 606 -23.83 19.88 -43.46
CA VAL A 606 -23.18 18.58 -43.70
C VAL A 606 -22.35 18.63 -44.99
N VAL A 607 -21.09 18.22 -44.91
CA VAL A 607 -20.17 18.11 -46.05
C VAL A 607 -19.49 16.74 -46.07
N PRO A 608 -19.08 16.21 -47.23
CA PRO A 608 -18.39 14.93 -47.32
C PRO A 608 -16.93 15.04 -46.89
N ALA A 609 -16.44 14.05 -46.13
CA ALA A 609 -15.06 14.01 -45.63
C ALA A 609 -13.98 13.97 -46.72
N GLN A 610 -14.29 13.51 -47.94
CA GLN A 610 -13.30 13.47 -49.03
C GLN A 610 -13.01 14.85 -49.62
N GLU A 611 -13.90 15.82 -49.42
CA GLU A 611 -13.78 17.16 -50.00
C GLU A 611 -13.24 18.19 -49.00
N ASN A 612 -13.23 17.87 -47.70
CA ASN A 612 -12.80 18.77 -46.64
C ASN A 612 -11.95 18.02 -45.62
N ALA A 613 -10.76 18.57 -45.31
CA ALA A 613 -10.06 18.14 -44.11
C ALA A 613 -10.92 18.50 -42.89
N TYR A 614 -10.89 17.66 -41.86
CA TYR A 614 -11.74 17.82 -40.69
C TYR A 614 -11.02 17.36 -39.43
N ILE A 615 -11.54 17.79 -38.29
CA ILE A 615 -11.12 17.34 -36.96
C ILE A 615 -12.12 16.30 -36.47
N ALA A 616 -11.65 15.15 -35.98
CA ALA A 616 -12.53 14.22 -35.29
C ALA A 616 -12.54 14.53 -33.80
N ILE A 617 -13.72 14.73 -33.23
CA ILE A 617 -13.90 14.99 -31.80
C ILE A 617 -14.05 13.65 -31.08
N SER A 618 -13.11 13.37 -30.19
CA SER A 618 -13.11 12.23 -29.28
C SER A 618 -13.55 12.72 -27.91
N HIS A 619 -14.57 12.11 -27.32
CA HIS A 619 -15.19 12.64 -26.11
C HIS A 619 -15.81 11.53 -25.25
N VAL A 620 -16.20 11.87 -24.03
CA VAL A 620 -16.74 10.91 -23.07
C VAL A 620 -18.26 11.09 -22.92
N TRP A 621 -19.04 10.05 -23.28
CA TRP A 621 -20.51 10.14 -23.15
C TRP A 621 -20.95 10.33 -21.71
N SER A 622 -20.37 9.66 -20.72
CA SER A 622 -20.79 9.83 -19.31
C SER A 622 -20.64 11.29 -18.85
N GLU A 623 -19.86 12.10 -19.56
CA GLU A 623 -19.65 13.53 -19.35
C GLU A 623 -20.68 14.43 -20.03
N GLY A 624 -21.82 13.90 -20.50
CA GLY A 624 -22.94 14.73 -20.96
C GLY A 624 -22.82 15.25 -22.40
N MET A 625 -21.89 14.72 -23.21
CA MET A 625 -21.66 15.12 -24.60
C MET A 625 -22.10 14.07 -25.64
N GLY A 626 -22.70 12.95 -25.22
CA GLY A 626 -23.22 11.89 -26.08
C GLY A 626 -24.60 12.22 -26.66
N SER A 627 -24.85 11.89 -27.92
CA SER A 627 -26.16 12.07 -28.56
C SER A 627 -26.26 11.21 -29.85
N THR A 628 -27.25 11.52 -30.68
CA THR A 628 -27.40 11.01 -32.05
C THR A 628 -27.73 12.16 -32.99
N THR A 629 -27.49 11.95 -34.29
CA THR A 629 -27.84 12.92 -35.35
C THR A 629 -29.27 13.45 -35.24
N ASP A 630 -30.23 12.60 -34.85
CA ASP A 630 -31.65 12.93 -34.78
C ASP A 630 -31.98 13.97 -33.68
N VAL A 631 -31.22 13.93 -32.58
CA VAL A 631 -31.41 14.74 -31.38
C VAL A 631 -30.51 15.98 -31.40
N GLY A 632 -29.24 15.83 -31.79
CA GLY A 632 -28.25 16.91 -31.79
C GLY A 632 -27.67 17.21 -30.41
N LEU A 633 -27.00 18.35 -30.29
CA LEU A 633 -26.31 18.78 -29.07
C LEU A 633 -26.70 20.22 -28.70
N PRO A 634 -26.61 20.62 -27.42
CA PRO A 634 -26.87 22.01 -27.02
C PRO A 634 -26.02 23.00 -27.82
N THR A 635 -26.64 24.08 -28.32
CA THR A 635 -25.96 25.06 -29.19
C THR A 635 -24.66 25.60 -28.58
N CYS A 636 -24.63 25.88 -27.28
CA CYS A 636 -23.41 26.38 -26.62
C CYS A 636 -22.24 25.37 -26.63
N LEU A 637 -22.54 24.06 -26.64
CA LEU A 637 -21.51 23.02 -26.73
C LEU A 637 -20.97 22.94 -28.16
N VAL A 638 -21.86 23.04 -29.16
CA VAL A 638 -21.48 23.08 -30.57
C VAL A 638 -20.66 24.33 -30.90
N GLU A 639 -21.03 25.48 -30.35
CA GLU A 639 -20.26 26.73 -30.45
C GLU A 639 -18.84 26.56 -29.90
N HIS A 640 -18.72 25.96 -28.71
CA HIS A 640 -17.44 25.68 -28.07
C HIS A 640 -16.56 24.76 -28.93
N ILE A 641 -17.10 23.61 -29.35
CA ILE A 641 -16.40 22.65 -30.23
C ILE A 641 -16.02 23.31 -31.55
N SER A 642 -16.93 24.08 -32.16
CA SER A 642 -16.65 24.81 -33.40
C SER A 642 -15.53 25.84 -33.23
N SER A 643 -15.43 26.50 -32.08
CA SER A 643 -14.36 27.46 -31.80
C SER A 643 -12.99 26.79 -31.76
N LEU A 644 -12.88 25.63 -31.09
CA LEU A 644 -11.65 24.81 -31.05
C LEU A 644 -11.34 24.24 -32.44
N ALA A 645 -12.36 23.81 -33.18
CA ALA A 645 -12.16 23.29 -34.53
C ALA A 645 -11.67 24.38 -35.49
N LYS A 646 -12.20 25.60 -35.39
CA LYS A 646 -11.78 26.77 -36.18
C LYS A 646 -10.37 27.22 -35.83
N SER A 647 -9.95 27.12 -34.56
CA SER A 647 -8.56 27.45 -34.18
C SER A 647 -7.56 26.44 -34.73
N LEU A 648 -7.91 25.15 -34.75
CA LEU A 648 -7.04 24.07 -35.22
C LEU A 648 -7.05 23.87 -36.75
N LEU A 649 -8.13 24.25 -37.43
CA LEU A 649 -8.30 24.07 -38.88
C LEU A 649 -9.08 25.23 -39.54
N PRO A 650 -8.53 26.46 -39.52
CA PRO A 650 -9.22 27.65 -40.04
C PRO A 650 -9.44 27.61 -41.56
N GLU A 651 -8.55 26.96 -42.31
CA GLU A 651 -8.61 26.86 -43.78
C GLU A 651 -9.81 26.05 -44.30
N HIS A 652 -10.43 25.25 -43.43
CA HIS A 652 -11.60 24.41 -43.74
C HIS A 652 -12.82 24.80 -42.90
N ASP A 653 -12.93 26.08 -42.51
CA ASP A 653 -14.02 26.64 -41.68
C ASP A 653 -14.24 25.91 -40.35
N GLY A 654 -13.21 25.22 -39.85
CA GLY A 654 -13.31 24.36 -38.67
C GLY A 654 -14.26 23.17 -38.85
N ALA A 655 -14.28 22.54 -40.02
CA ALA A 655 -15.03 21.30 -40.25
C ALA A 655 -14.65 20.23 -39.22
N PHE A 656 -15.65 19.60 -38.63
CA PHE A 656 -15.43 18.56 -37.62
C PHE A 656 -16.40 17.39 -37.75
N TRP A 657 -15.98 16.24 -37.26
CA TRP A 657 -16.81 15.05 -37.09
C TRP A 657 -16.98 14.79 -35.59
N MET A 658 -18.19 14.44 -35.19
CA MET A 658 -18.49 13.94 -33.85
C MET A 658 -19.61 12.92 -33.96
N ASP A 659 -19.46 11.75 -33.32
CA ASP A 659 -20.46 10.67 -33.34
C ASP A 659 -21.87 11.17 -32.98
N SER A 660 -21.98 12.07 -32.01
CA SER A 660 -23.20 12.65 -31.49
C SER A 660 -23.96 13.51 -32.50
N LEU A 661 -23.32 13.91 -33.60
CA LEU A 661 -23.92 14.65 -34.70
C LEU A 661 -23.93 13.84 -36.01
N CYS A 662 -22.95 12.96 -36.22
CA CYS A 662 -22.72 12.26 -37.48
C CYS A 662 -23.16 10.79 -37.49
N VAL A 663 -23.59 10.23 -36.35
CA VAL A 663 -24.11 8.86 -36.22
C VAL A 663 -25.62 8.89 -35.92
N PRO A 664 -26.48 8.42 -36.84
CA PRO A 664 -27.92 8.42 -36.64
C PRO A 664 -28.37 7.26 -35.74
N SER A 665 -29.55 7.40 -35.14
CA SER A 665 -30.20 6.36 -34.33
C SER A 665 -30.69 5.15 -35.15
N ALA A 666 -30.99 5.36 -36.45
CA ALA A 666 -31.47 4.33 -37.37
C ALA A 666 -30.49 3.15 -37.46
N HIS A 667 -30.96 1.93 -37.15
CA HIS A 667 -30.10 0.75 -36.94
C HIS A 667 -29.17 0.42 -38.12
N GLU A 668 -29.67 0.45 -39.35
CA GLU A 668 -28.88 0.10 -40.54
C GLU A 668 -27.84 1.19 -40.87
N GLN A 669 -28.20 2.46 -40.79
CA GLN A 669 -27.25 3.55 -41.00
C GLN A 669 -26.25 3.68 -39.85
N ARG A 670 -26.64 3.35 -38.60
CA ARG A 670 -25.72 3.24 -37.47
C ARG A 670 -24.67 2.16 -37.72
N LYS A 671 -25.06 0.98 -38.23
CA LYS A 671 -24.10 -0.06 -38.65
C LYS A 671 -23.14 0.46 -39.73
N LYS A 672 -23.65 1.20 -40.74
CA LYS A 672 -22.80 1.80 -41.78
C LYS A 672 -21.82 2.82 -41.20
N ALA A 673 -22.26 3.67 -40.28
CA ALA A 673 -21.38 4.61 -39.59
C ALA A 673 -20.30 3.89 -38.75
N ILE A 674 -20.67 2.83 -38.01
CA ILE A 674 -19.73 2.00 -37.25
C ILE A 674 -18.69 1.35 -38.18
N ARG A 675 -19.06 0.89 -39.37
CA ARG A 675 -18.10 0.36 -40.36
C ARG A 675 -17.07 1.40 -40.79
N LEU A 676 -17.47 2.68 -40.88
CA LEU A 676 -16.61 3.80 -41.27
C LEU A 676 -15.85 4.42 -40.08
N MET A 677 -16.09 3.98 -38.85
CA MET A 677 -15.58 4.62 -37.63
C MET A 677 -14.06 4.68 -37.60
N ALA A 678 -13.40 3.56 -37.88
CA ALA A 678 -11.93 3.50 -37.92
C ALA A 678 -11.36 4.44 -39.00
N ASP A 679 -11.99 4.50 -40.17
CA ASP A 679 -11.59 5.40 -41.25
C ASP A 679 -11.84 6.86 -40.93
N THR A 680 -12.83 7.15 -40.08
CA THR A 680 -13.14 8.50 -39.62
C THR A 680 -11.98 9.07 -38.80
N TYR A 681 -11.46 8.34 -37.82
CA TYR A 681 -10.32 8.80 -37.02
C TYR A 681 -9.01 8.76 -37.79
N ARG A 682 -8.82 7.73 -38.62
CA ARG A 682 -7.61 7.55 -39.44
C ARG A 682 -7.41 8.63 -40.49
N ASN A 683 -8.49 9.08 -41.13
CA ASN A 683 -8.43 10.07 -42.21
C ASN A 683 -8.63 11.52 -41.71
N ALA A 684 -8.98 11.71 -40.44
CA ALA A 684 -9.05 13.05 -39.84
C ALA A 684 -7.67 13.74 -39.92
N ALA A 685 -7.69 15.06 -40.09
CA ALA A 685 -6.46 15.86 -40.04
C ALA A 685 -5.87 15.84 -38.62
N LYS A 686 -6.74 15.96 -37.62
CA LYS A 686 -6.43 15.94 -36.19
C LYS A 686 -7.54 15.21 -35.43
N VAL A 687 -7.21 14.57 -34.32
CA VAL A 687 -8.20 14.11 -33.34
C VAL A 687 -8.09 14.99 -32.10
N LEU A 688 -9.19 15.60 -31.69
CA LEU A 688 -9.25 16.44 -30.49
C LEU A 688 -10.01 15.69 -29.39
N VAL A 689 -9.34 15.42 -28.28
CA VAL A 689 -9.90 14.79 -27.08
C VAL A 689 -10.45 15.87 -26.15
N ILE A 690 -11.73 15.73 -25.79
CA ILE A 690 -12.39 16.54 -24.78
C ILE A 690 -12.75 15.63 -23.60
N ASP A 691 -12.04 15.81 -22.48
CA ASP A 691 -12.22 15.08 -21.22
C ASP A 691 -12.26 16.10 -20.07
N ASP A 692 -13.26 15.99 -19.20
CA ASP A 692 -13.50 16.92 -18.12
C ASP A 692 -12.30 17.06 -17.16
N SER A 693 -11.61 15.97 -16.82
CA SER A 693 -10.50 16.04 -15.85
C SER A 693 -9.31 16.80 -16.41
N VAL A 694 -9.03 16.61 -17.70
CA VAL A 694 -7.91 17.25 -18.41
C VAL A 694 -8.22 18.72 -18.67
N ARG A 695 -9.39 19.02 -19.27
CA ARG A 695 -9.74 20.41 -19.66
C ARG A 695 -9.95 21.37 -18.49
N THR A 696 -10.13 20.85 -17.27
CA THR A 696 -10.31 21.65 -16.05
C THR A 696 -9.05 21.74 -15.20
N SER A 697 -8.11 20.80 -15.33
CA SER A 697 -6.96 20.69 -14.43
C SER A 697 -5.61 20.93 -15.11
N CYS A 698 -5.50 20.70 -16.42
CA CYS A 698 -4.23 20.83 -17.15
C CYS A 698 -4.13 22.19 -17.83
N HIS A 699 -3.03 22.89 -17.58
CA HIS A 699 -2.66 24.13 -18.25
C HIS A 699 -1.31 23.94 -18.94
N SER A 700 -1.16 24.36 -20.19
CA SER A 700 0.04 24.07 -21.01
C SER A 700 1.36 24.50 -20.36
N GLU A 701 1.40 25.72 -19.82
CA GLU A 701 2.62 26.31 -19.23
C GLU A 701 2.73 26.17 -17.70
N LEU A 702 1.63 25.87 -16.99
CA LEU A 702 1.59 25.89 -15.52
C LEU A 702 1.58 24.49 -14.90
N THR A 703 1.18 23.48 -15.66
CA THR A 703 1.13 22.09 -15.20
C THR A 703 2.34 21.35 -15.75
N ILE A 704 3.14 20.74 -14.85
CA ILE A 704 4.28 19.93 -15.27
C ILE A 704 3.83 18.67 -16.03
N LEU A 705 4.61 18.22 -17.00
CA LEU A 705 4.27 17.08 -17.86
C LEU A 705 3.89 15.80 -17.08
N PRO A 706 4.59 15.38 -16.01
CA PRO A 706 4.17 14.22 -15.23
C PRO A 706 2.75 14.34 -14.67
N GLU A 707 2.35 15.52 -14.20
CA GLU A 707 1.01 15.74 -13.67
C GLU A 707 -0.06 15.69 -14.78
N ILE A 708 0.23 16.27 -15.95
CA ILE A 708 -0.63 16.16 -17.15
C ILE A 708 -0.84 14.69 -17.50
N LEU A 709 0.23 13.89 -17.55
CA LEU A 709 0.18 12.48 -17.87
C LEU A 709 -0.61 11.68 -16.83
N LEU A 710 -0.51 12.02 -15.54
CA LEU A 710 -1.34 11.40 -14.50
C LEU A 710 -2.82 11.75 -14.65
N ARG A 711 -3.15 13.02 -14.95
CA ARG A 711 -4.53 13.42 -15.22
C ARG A 711 -5.10 12.64 -16.41
N ILE A 712 -4.35 12.52 -17.51
CA ILE A 712 -4.73 11.68 -18.66
C ILE A 712 -4.88 10.20 -18.25
N ALA A 713 -3.92 9.62 -17.54
CA ALA A 713 -3.95 8.21 -17.12
C ALA A 713 -5.18 7.85 -16.26
N THR A 714 -5.65 8.83 -15.47
CA THR A 714 -6.81 8.68 -14.57
C THR A 714 -8.12 9.20 -15.17
N SER A 715 -8.08 9.72 -16.40
CA SER A 715 -9.21 10.35 -17.07
C SER A 715 -10.25 9.33 -17.53
N ALA A 716 -11.50 9.75 -17.66
CA ALA A 716 -12.58 8.88 -18.12
C ALA A 716 -12.34 8.40 -19.56
N TRP A 717 -11.68 9.22 -20.39
CA TRP A 717 -11.29 8.88 -21.76
C TRP A 717 -10.39 7.65 -21.83
N VAL A 718 -9.34 7.55 -21.00
CA VAL A 718 -8.45 6.36 -21.00
C VAL A 718 -9.18 5.10 -20.54
N ARG A 719 -10.26 5.22 -19.76
CA ARG A 719 -11.02 4.07 -19.22
C ARG A 719 -12.03 3.47 -20.19
N ARG A 720 -12.21 3.99 -21.40
CA ARG A 720 -13.23 3.49 -22.35
C ARG A 720 -12.63 2.67 -23.48
N VAL A 721 -13.26 1.57 -23.86
CA VAL A 721 -12.79 0.76 -25.00
C VAL A 721 -12.92 1.54 -26.33
N TRP A 722 -14.03 2.26 -26.52
CA TRP A 722 -14.30 3.02 -27.74
C TRP A 722 -13.26 4.07 -28.09
N THR A 723 -12.71 4.75 -27.08
CA THR A 723 -11.71 5.83 -27.26
C THR A 723 -10.33 5.30 -27.67
N LEU A 724 -10.07 4.00 -27.52
CA LEU A 724 -8.77 3.41 -27.84
C LEU A 724 -8.41 3.60 -29.32
N GLN A 725 -9.32 3.25 -30.23
CA GLN A 725 -9.06 3.43 -31.67
C GLN A 725 -8.96 4.91 -32.06
N GLU A 726 -9.65 5.79 -31.34
CA GLU A 726 -9.69 7.23 -31.60
C GLU A 726 -8.31 7.85 -31.38
N GLY A 727 -7.64 7.48 -30.28
CA GLY A 727 -6.28 7.92 -29.99
C GLY A 727 -5.19 7.21 -30.80
N ILE A 728 -5.32 5.89 -31.04
CA ILE A 728 -4.31 5.12 -31.76
C ILE A 728 -4.29 5.45 -33.27
N LEU A 729 -5.46 5.65 -33.89
CA LEU A 729 -5.54 5.93 -35.33
C LEU A 729 -5.34 7.42 -35.68
N ALA A 730 -5.29 8.30 -34.69
CA ALA A 730 -5.07 9.72 -34.91
C ALA A 730 -3.74 9.98 -35.65
N ARG A 731 -3.76 10.88 -36.63
CA ARG A 731 -2.51 11.39 -37.23
C ARG A 731 -1.80 12.33 -36.27
N GLU A 732 -2.53 13.33 -35.79
CA GLU A 732 -2.14 14.22 -34.70
C GLU A 732 -3.20 14.11 -33.61
N LEU A 733 -2.78 14.04 -32.34
CA LEU A 733 -3.64 13.85 -31.19
C LEU A 733 -3.55 15.08 -30.26
N TYR A 734 -4.65 15.79 -30.15
CA TYR A 734 -4.78 16.98 -29.32
C TYR A 734 -5.67 16.70 -28.11
N PHE A 735 -5.40 17.38 -27.00
CA PHE A 735 -6.28 17.41 -25.84
C PHE A 735 -6.73 18.86 -25.59
N GLU A 736 -7.98 19.04 -25.17
CA GLU A 736 -8.43 20.34 -24.66
C GLU A 736 -7.90 20.52 -23.23
N PHE A 737 -7.06 21.54 -23.03
CA PHE A 737 -6.58 22.03 -21.74
C PHE A 737 -7.37 23.29 -21.35
N VAL A 738 -7.12 23.81 -20.15
CA VAL A 738 -7.75 25.04 -19.62
C VAL A 738 -7.57 26.23 -20.58
N ASP A 739 -6.44 26.29 -21.26
CA ASP A 739 -6.04 27.37 -22.16
C ASP A 739 -6.29 27.08 -23.66
N GLY A 740 -6.82 25.91 -24.00
CA GLY A 740 -7.23 25.55 -25.36
C GLY A 740 -6.71 24.18 -25.82
N ALA A 741 -6.74 23.92 -27.13
CA ALA A 741 -6.27 22.67 -27.69
C ALA A 741 -4.73 22.61 -27.74
N VAL A 742 -4.15 21.59 -27.12
CA VAL A 742 -2.69 21.36 -27.05
C VAL A 742 -2.33 20.08 -27.79
N ASP A 743 -1.26 20.12 -28.58
CA ASP A 743 -0.74 18.94 -29.30
C ASP A 743 0.00 18.01 -28.33
N CYS A 744 -0.48 16.78 -28.21
CA CYS A 744 0.12 15.75 -27.36
C CYS A 744 0.72 14.60 -28.18
N THR A 745 0.91 14.78 -29.49
CA THR A 745 1.31 13.72 -30.42
C THR A 745 2.67 13.12 -30.09
N GLU A 746 3.63 13.96 -29.70
CA GLU A 746 5.04 13.59 -29.49
C GLU A 746 5.53 13.90 -28.07
N PHE A 747 4.64 13.85 -27.07
CA PHE A 747 5.07 13.99 -25.68
C PHE A 747 6.21 13.02 -25.36
N VAL A 748 7.31 13.52 -24.80
CA VAL A 748 8.41 12.69 -24.33
C VAL A 748 8.01 12.12 -22.99
N ILE A 749 7.47 10.90 -23.01
CA ILE A 749 6.93 10.26 -21.80
C ILE A 749 8.10 9.72 -20.97
N PRO A 750 8.23 10.10 -19.69
CA PRO A 750 9.20 9.51 -18.80
C PRO A 750 9.03 7.98 -18.70
N GLU A 751 10.12 7.22 -18.63
CA GLU A 751 10.11 5.74 -18.59
C GLU A 751 9.16 5.19 -17.50
N GLY A 752 9.11 5.86 -16.34
CA GLY A 752 8.20 5.53 -15.23
C GLY A 752 6.71 5.77 -15.47
N LEU A 753 6.31 6.45 -16.56
CA LEU A 753 4.90 6.76 -16.89
C LEU A 753 4.36 5.98 -18.10
N LEU A 754 5.23 5.28 -18.83
CA LEU A 754 4.84 4.63 -20.09
C LEU A 754 3.60 3.73 -19.97
N ASP A 755 3.55 2.87 -18.95
CA ASP A 755 2.40 1.96 -18.74
C ASP A 755 1.11 2.64 -18.28
N LEU A 756 1.18 3.89 -17.78
CA LEU A 756 0.00 4.61 -17.28
C LEU A 756 -0.75 5.35 -18.38
N VAL A 757 -0.04 5.76 -19.42
CA VAL A 757 -0.59 6.42 -20.61
C VAL A 757 -0.36 5.56 -21.85
N PRO A 758 -0.85 4.30 -21.88
CA PRO A 758 -0.43 3.31 -22.85
C PRO A 758 -0.70 3.73 -24.30
N VAL A 759 -1.73 4.56 -24.55
CA VAL A 759 -1.98 5.12 -25.89
C VAL A 759 -0.88 6.10 -26.32
N LEU A 760 -0.46 7.01 -25.44
CA LEU A 760 0.61 7.96 -25.78
C LEU A 760 1.94 7.23 -25.94
N SER A 761 2.25 6.29 -25.03
CA SER A 761 3.46 5.46 -25.07
C SER A 761 3.55 4.62 -26.32
N PHE A 762 2.41 4.09 -26.77
CA PHE A 762 2.32 3.37 -28.02
C PHE A 762 2.68 4.28 -29.20
N ARG A 763 2.16 5.51 -29.23
CA ARG A 763 2.45 6.48 -30.30
C ARG A 763 3.90 6.92 -30.33
N THR A 764 4.56 7.05 -29.18
CA THR A 764 5.99 7.40 -29.10
C THR A 764 6.89 6.24 -29.50
N ALA A 765 6.54 5.01 -29.12
CA ALA A 765 7.37 3.82 -29.37
C ALA A 765 7.28 3.32 -30.82
N PHE A 766 6.13 3.53 -31.48
CA PHE A 766 5.90 3.14 -32.85
C PHE A 766 5.72 4.40 -33.69
N GLU A 767 6.74 4.78 -34.48
CA GLU A 767 6.58 5.80 -35.52
C GLU A 767 5.28 5.49 -36.27
N THR A 768 4.28 6.37 -36.18
CA THR A 768 3.01 6.18 -36.89
C THR A 768 3.35 5.89 -38.35
N PRO A 769 3.08 4.67 -38.85
CA PRO A 769 3.51 4.30 -40.18
C PRO A 769 2.90 5.27 -41.18
N ARG A 770 3.67 5.64 -42.22
CA ARG A 770 3.21 6.55 -43.26
C ARG A 770 1.89 6.12 -43.92
N ASP A 771 1.54 4.83 -43.82
CA ASP A 771 0.24 4.29 -44.25
C ASP A 771 -0.53 3.60 -43.10
N LEU A 772 -1.28 4.40 -42.34
CA LEU A 772 -2.19 3.91 -41.29
C LEU A 772 -3.33 3.03 -41.83
N ARG A 773 -3.55 2.92 -43.15
CA ARG A 773 -4.67 2.15 -43.73
C ARG A 773 -4.48 0.64 -43.53
N VAL A 774 -3.25 0.17 -43.71
CA VAL A 774 -2.91 -1.27 -43.64
C VAL A 774 -2.40 -1.67 -42.26
N TRP A 775 -1.83 -0.73 -41.52
CA TRP A 775 -1.17 -1.02 -40.25
C TRP A 775 -2.15 -1.46 -39.15
N ARG A 776 -1.73 -2.45 -38.35
CA ARG A 776 -2.42 -2.97 -37.16
C ARG A 776 -1.40 -3.31 -36.08
N PRO A 777 -1.68 -3.05 -34.78
CA PRO A 777 -0.80 -3.49 -33.71
C PRO A 777 -0.82 -5.03 -33.58
N PRO A 778 0.29 -5.65 -33.13
CA PRO A 778 0.28 -7.02 -32.62
C PRO A 778 -0.82 -7.21 -31.57
N LEU A 779 -1.49 -8.38 -31.57
CA LEU A 779 -2.59 -8.64 -30.64
C LEU A 779 -2.16 -8.55 -29.17
N LEU A 780 -0.95 -9.00 -28.84
CA LEU A 780 -0.33 -8.83 -27.53
C LEU A 780 -0.41 -7.38 -27.04
N LEU A 781 0.00 -6.44 -27.88
CA LEU A 781 -0.01 -5.01 -27.58
C LEU A 781 -1.42 -4.42 -27.58
N LEU A 782 -2.32 -4.92 -28.43
CA LEU A 782 -3.71 -4.49 -28.40
C LEU A 782 -4.41 -4.91 -27.09
N VAL A 783 -4.15 -6.13 -26.61
CA VAL A 783 -4.68 -6.62 -25.33
C VAL A 783 -4.09 -5.82 -24.17
N SER A 784 -2.81 -5.44 -24.21
CA SER A 784 -2.24 -4.57 -23.16
C SER A 784 -2.90 -3.18 -23.13
N LEU A 785 -3.13 -2.57 -24.30
CA LEU A 785 -3.82 -1.28 -24.44
C LEU A 785 -5.29 -1.31 -23.95
N LEU A 786 -5.91 -2.48 -23.94
CA LEU A 786 -7.27 -2.70 -23.46
C LEU A 786 -7.37 -2.87 -21.94
N GLN A 787 -6.27 -3.15 -21.25
CA GLN A 787 -6.33 -3.38 -19.81
C GLN A 787 -6.79 -2.13 -19.07
N GLY A 788 -7.76 -2.33 -18.16
CA GLY A 788 -8.39 -1.24 -17.44
C GLY A 788 -9.45 -0.47 -18.25
N ARG A 789 -9.68 -0.81 -19.53
CA ARG A 789 -10.77 -0.20 -20.29
C ARG A 789 -12.06 -0.97 -20.07
N ALA A 790 -13.17 -0.25 -20.01
CA ALA A 790 -14.52 -0.78 -19.89
C ALA A 790 -15.42 -0.31 -21.05
N THR A 791 -16.49 -1.05 -21.26
CA THR A 791 -17.59 -0.71 -22.17
C THR A 791 -18.90 -0.81 -21.40
N THR A 792 -19.89 0.00 -21.77
CA THR A 792 -21.24 -0.07 -21.18
C THR A 792 -21.96 -1.35 -21.58
N LYS A 793 -21.66 -1.87 -22.78
CA LYS A 793 -22.23 -3.10 -23.32
C LYS A 793 -21.10 -4.03 -23.71
N ASP A 794 -21.05 -5.20 -23.11
CA ASP A 794 -19.96 -6.15 -23.31
C ASP A 794 -19.84 -6.58 -24.77
N GLU A 795 -20.97 -6.69 -25.48
CA GLU A 795 -20.98 -7.04 -26.89
C GLU A 795 -20.24 -6.05 -27.80
N ASP A 796 -20.06 -4.81 -27.34
CA ASP A 796 -19.48 -3.74 -28.13
C ASP A 796 -17.94 -3.76 -28.12
N GLU A 797 -17.27 -4.50 -27.23
CA GLU A 797 -15.80 -4.50 -27.09
C GLU A 797 -15.09 -4.75 -28.43
N LEU A 798 -15.38 -5.86 -29.09
CA LEU A 798 -14.73 -6.24 -30.35
C LEU A 798 -15.12 -5.32 -31.51
N ILE A 799 -16.30 -4.71 -31.46
CA ILE A 799 -16.75 -3.75 -32.49
C ILE A 799 -15.97 -2.46 -32.34
N ALA A 800 -15.82 -1.99 -31.11
CA ALA A 800 -15.12 -0.76 -30.74
C ALA A 800 -13.65 -0.77 -31.14
N ILE A 801 -13.00 -1.94 -31.11
CA ILE A 801 -11.60 -2.09 -31.55
C ILE A 801 -11.44 -2.70 -32.94
N SER A 802 -12.52 -2.92 -33.69
CA SER A 802 -12.45 -3.67 -34.95
C SER A 802 -11.51 -3.04 -36.00
N GLY A 803 -11.31 -1.72 -35.94
CA GLY A 803 -10.33 -0.99 -36.74
C GLY A 803 -8.87 -1.28 -36.41
N LEU A 804 -8.59 -1.88 -35.25
CA LEU A 804 -7.27 -2.26 -34.74
C LEU A 804 -7.01 -3.78 -34.80
N LEU A 805 -8.05 -4.59 -35.02
CA LEU A 805 -7.91 -6.04 -35.17
C LEU A 805 -7.15 -6.42 -36.46
N PRO A 806 -6.53 -7.61 -36.51
CA PRO A 806 -5.85 -8.11 -37.71
C PRO A 806 -6.74 -8.03 -38.97
N LEU A 807 -6.15 -7.67 -40.12
CA LEU A 807 -6.89 -7.38 -41.37
C LEU A 807 -7.81 -8.52 -41.88
N HIS A 808 -7.51 -9.77 -41.51
CA HIS A 808 -8.30 -10.93 -41.90
C HIS A 808 -9.56 -11.09 -41.03
N VAL A 809 -9.61 -10.46 -39.85
CA VAL A 809 -10.82 -10.35 -39.02
C VAL A 809 -11.74 -9.30 -39.64
N LYS A 810 -12.93 -9.71 -40.06
CA LYS A 810 -13.90 -8.85 -40.73
C LYS A 810 -14.98 -8.40 -39.75
N THR A 811 -15.11 -7.09 -39.56
CA THR A 811 -16.14 -6.46 -38.72
C THR A 811 -17.55 -6.88 -39.14
N ASP A 812 -17.79 -7.10 -40.43
CA ASP A 812 -19.10 -7.55 -40.93
C ASP A 812 -19.54 -8.89 -40.35
N LYS A 813 -18.59 -9.82 -40.11
CA LYS A 813 -18.93 -11.10 -39.47
C LYS A 813 -19.29 -10.91 -38.00
N LEU A 814 -18.64 -9.98 -37.30
CA LEU A 814 -18.95 -9.65 -35.91
C LEU A 814 -20.31 -8.94 -35.78
N LEU A 815 -20.63 -8.05 -36.73
CA LEU A 815 -21.92 -7.35 -36.80
C LEU A 815 -23.07 -8.22 -37.31
N ALA A 816 -22.78 -9.32 -38.01
CA ALA A 816 -23.77 -10.28 -38.49
C ALA A 816 -24.32 -11.18 -37.38
N GLU A 817 -23.63 -11.27 -36.24
CA GLU A 817 -24.15 -11.97 -35.06
C GLU A 817 -25.49 -11.35 -34.61
N GLY A 818 -26.55 -12.16 -34.63
CA GLY A 818 -27.90 -11.72 -34.30
C GLY A 818 -28.02 -11.31 -32.83
N HIS A 819 -28.85 -10.31 -32.56
CA HIS A 819 -29.20 -9.89 -31.20
C HIS A 819 -29.78 -11.07 -30.41
N GLY A 820 -29.43 -11.18 -29.13
CA GLY A 820 -29.88 -12.26 -28.26
C GLY A 820 -28.94 -12.50 -27.07
N PRO A 821 -29.26 -13.46 -26.18
CA PRO A 821 -28.46 -13.75 -24.98
C PRO A 821 -27.01 -14.08 -25.34
N ASN A 822 -26.02 -13.76 -24.51
CA ASN A 822 -24.60 -14.11 -24.73
C ASN A 822 -24.01 -13.57 -26.06
N LEU A 823 -24.49 -12.41 -26.55
CA LEU A 823 -24.00 -11.81 -27.80
C LEU A 823 -22.50 -11.51 -27.76
N ALA A 824 -21.96 -11.04 -26.63
CA ALA A 824 -20.53 -10.82 -26.45
C ALA A 824 -19.72 -12.11 -26.68
N GLU A 825 -20.12 -13.22 -26.05
CA GLU A 825 -19.47 -14.53 -26.21
C GLU A 825 -19.56 -15.03 -27.65
N ARG A 826 -20.70 -14.83 -28.34
CA ARG A 826 -20.83 -15.20 -29.77
C ARG A 826 -19.88 -14.39 -30.65
N ARG A 827 -19.78 -13.08 -30.43
CA ARG A 827 -18.82 -12.23 -31.16
C ARG A 827 -17.39 -12.65 -30.88
N MET A 828 -17.07 -13.02 -29.64
CA MET A 828 -15.76 -13.56 -29.26
C MET A 828 -15.45 -14.88 -29.96
N LYS A 829 -16.40 -15.83 -29.98
CA LYS A 829 -16.29 -17.06 -30.78
C LYS A 829 -16.01 -16.76 -32.25
N THR A 830 -16.80 -15.86 -32.87
CA THR A 830 -16.64 -15.47 -34.27
C THR A 830 -15.31 -14.75 -34.54
N PHE A 831 -14.78 -14.01 -33.57
CA PHE A 831 -13.45 -13.43 -33.63
C PHE A 831 -12.35 -14.51 -33.59
N LEU A 832 -12.38 -15.42 -32.62
CA LEU A 832 -11.38 -16.48 -32.45
C LEU A 832 -11.34 -17.44 -33.66
N LEU A 833 -12.50 -17.77 -34.22
CA LEU A 833 -12.61 -18.56 -35.45
C LEU A 833 -12.00 -17.86 -36.67
N GLN A 834 -12.10 -16.54 -36.75
CA GLN A 834 -11.44 -15.77 -37.80
C GLN A 834 -9.93 -15.68 -37.59
N LEU A 835 -9.51 -15.53 -36.33
CA LEU A 835 -8.09 -15.47 -35.96
C LEU A 835 -7.37 -16.79 -36.26
N ARG A 836 -8.06 -17.91 -36.00
CA ARG A 836 -7.65 -19.31 -36.27
C ARG A 836 -6.43 -19.80 -35.50
N VAL A 837 -5.35 -19.02 -35.43
CA VAL A 837 -4.12 -19.35 -34.71
C VAL A 837 -4.12 -18.62 -33.37
N ILE A 838 -4.18 -19.37 -32.27
CA ILE A 838 -4.34 -18.82 -30.91
C ILE A 838 -3.16 -19.27 -30.04
N PRO A 839 -2.50 -18.37 -29.27
CA PRO A 839 -1.46 -18.77 -28.34
C PRO A 839 -1.96 -19.79 -27.30
N LEU A 840 -1.15 -20.81 -27.02
CA LEU A 840 -1.53 -21.90 -26.10
C LEU A 840 -1.66 -21.45 -24.63
N LEU A 841 -1.23 -20.22 -24.30
CA LEU A 841 -1.38 -19.62 -22.97
C LEU A 841 -2.76 -19.00 -22.74
N VAL A 842 -3.55 -18.70 -23.78
CA VAL A 842 -4.88 -18.06 -23.64
C VAL A 842 -5.83 -18.85 -22.70
N PRO A 843 -5.91 -20.19 -22.75
CA PRO A 843 -6.71 -20.98 -21.79
C PRO A 843 -6.25 -20.86 -20.33
N PHE A 844 -5.03 -20.39 -20.06
CA PHE A 844 -4.42 -20.29 -18.73
C PHE A 844 -4.59 -18.90 -18.09
N ASP A 845 -5.24 -17.98 -18.81
CA ASP A 845 -5.63 -16.66 -18.34
C ASP A 845 -6.61 -16.67 -17.14
N SER A 846 -6.74 -15.57 -16.41
CA SER A 846 -7.66 -15.45 -15.25
C SER A 846 -9.01 -14.80 -15.58
N SER A 847 -9.21 -14.37 -16.82
CA SER A 847 -10.46 -13.73 -17.28
C SER A 847 -11.68 -14.65 -17.18
N PRO A 848 -12.89 -14.07 -17.04
CA PRO A 848 -14.14 -14.82 -17.17
C PRO A 848 -14.18 -15.64 -18.45
N ARG A 849 -14.68 -16.88 -18.33
CA ARG A 849 -14.72 -17.86 -19.41
C ARG A 849 -16.10 -17.95 -20.04
N SER A 850 -16.11 -18.17 -21.35
CA SER A 850 -17.33 -18.36 -22.11
C SER A 850 -18.09 -19.60 -21.63
N THR A 851 -19.41 -19.54 -21.74
CA THR A 851 -20.34 -20.64 -21.45
C THR A 851 -20.75 -21.38 -22.72
N LEU A 852 -20.29 -20.90 -23.89
CA LEU A 852 -20.63 -21.50 -25.18
C LEU A 852 -19.97 -22.88 -25.34
N PRO A 853 -20.72 -23.89 -25.83
CA PRO A 853 -20.16 -25.22 -26.11
C PRO A 853 -18.95 -25.16 -27.05
N GLY A 854 -17.87 -25.87 -26.69
CA GLY A 854 -16.60 -25.89 -27.44
C GLY A 854 -15.68 -24.69 -27.20
N PHE A 855 -16.13 -23.68 -26.45
CA PHE A 855 -15.40 -22.44 -26.20
C PHE A 855 -15.26 -22.14 -24.71
N THR A 856 -15.42 -23.12 -23.82
CA THR A 856 -15.36 -22.89 -22.37
C THR A 856 -13.95 -22.56 -21.86
N TRP A 857 -12.93 -22.82 -22.68
CA TRP A 857 -11.56 -22.35 -22.49
C TRP A 857 -11.36 -20.88 -22.88
N ALA A 858 -12.22 -20.31 -23.71
CA ALA A 858 -12.04 -18.99 -24.29
C ALA A 858 -12.41 -17.88 -23.31
N PRO A 859 -11.70 -16.74 -23.34
CA PRO A 859 -12.11 -15.56 -22.57
C PRO A 859 -13.44 -15.02 -23.07
N CYS A 860 -14.25 -14.40 -22.22
CA CYS A 860 -15.44 -13.65 -22.65
C CYS A 860 -15.08 -12.32 -23.31
N MET A 861 -14.00 -11.68 -22.85
CA MET A 861 -13.58 -10.33 -23.22
C MET A 861 -12.06 -10.23 -23.22
N LEU A 862 -11.49 -9.41 -24.11
CA LEU A 862 -10.04 -9.18 -24.18
C LEU A 862 -9.54 -8.24 -23.09
N SER A 863 -10.31 -7.22 -22.71
CA SER A 863 -9.96 -6.20 -21.70
C SER A 863 -9.75 -6.76 -20.30
N MET A 864 -10.35 -7.92 -20.00
CA MET A 864 -10.19 -8.62 -18.73
C MET A 864 -9.00 -9.60 -18.73
N GLY A 865 -8.38 -9.84 -19.88
CA GLY A 865 -7.27 -10.77 -20.04
C GLY A 865 -5.91 -10.18 -19.64
N HIS A 866 -4.97 -11.05 -19.31
CA HIS A 866 -3.56 -10.70 -19.15
C HIS A 866 -2.85 -10.75 -20.50
N TRP A 867 -2.28 -9.61 -20.92
CA TRP A 867 -1.67 -9.47 -22.24
C TRP A 867 -0.59 -10.53 -22.52
N VAL A 868 0.28 -10.88 -21.55
CA VAL A 868 1.34 -11.90 -21.72
C VAL A 868 0.82 -13.24 -22.28
N ASN A 869 -0.43 -13.63 -22.00
CA ASN A 869 -1.01 -14.87 -22.52
C ASN A 869 -1.33 -14.84 -24.02
N TRP A 870 -1.27 -13.65 -24.63
CA TRP A 870 -1.43 -13.40 -26.06
C TRP A 870 -0.07 -13.19 -26.77
N SER A 871 1.04 -13.52 -26.11
CA SER A 871 2.36 -13.41 -26.73
C SER A 871 2.51 -14.42 -27.86
N ASP A 872 3.26 -14.02 -28.86
CA ASP A 872 3.67 -14.84 -29.99
C ASP A 872 4.84 -15.80 -29.64
N ASP A 873 5.39 -15.68 -28.43
CA ASP A 873 6.53 -16.45 -27.92
C ASP A 873 6.15 -17.84 -27.36
N ASP A 874 7.16 -18.63 -26.97
CA ASP A 874 7.03 -19.94 -26.32
C ASP A 874 5.95 -19.94 -25.22
N PRO A 875 4.93 -20.82 -25.30
CA PRO A 875 5.01 -22.20 -25.80
C PRO A 875 4.40 -22.49 -27.19
N GLY A 876 4.09 -21.45 -27.97
CA GLY A 876 3.56 -21.60 -29.33
C GLY A 876 2.03 -21.52 -29.43
N TYR A 877 1.45 -22.13 -30.48
CA TYR A 877 0.07 -21.87 -30.90
C TYR A 877 -0.77 -23.14 -31.10
N GLY A 878 -2.07 -23.00 -30.91
CA GLY A 878 -3.10 -23.95 -31.29
C GLY A 878 -3.99 -23.42 -32.41
N ILE A 879 -4.78 -24.32 -33.00
CA ILE A 879 -5.75 -24.03 -34.06
C ILE A 879 -7.16 -24.01 -33.46
N CYS A 880 -7.81 -22.85 -33.52
CA CYS A 880 -9.21 -22.69 -33.16
C CYS A 880 -10.11 -23.29 -34.24
N THR A 881 -11.04 -24.15 -33.83
CA THR A 881 -12.05 -24.79 -34.68
C THR A 881 -13.44 -24.56 -34.08
N GLU A 882 -14.50 -24.93 -34.80
CA GLU A 882 -15.88 -24.86 -34.28
C GLU A 882 -16.12 -25.72 -33.03
N GLU A 883 -15.29 -26.77 -32.85
CA GLU A 883 -15.38 -27.72 -31.74
C GLU A 883 -14.42 -27.39 -30.58
N GLY A 884 -13.58 -26.36 -30.74
CA GLY A 884 -12.63 -25.90 -29.71
C GLY A 884 -11.21 -25.72 -30.20
N LEU A 885 -10.27 -25.56 -29.25
CA LEU A 885 -8.86 -25.27 -29.51
C LEU A 885 -8.05 -26.56 -29.59
N VAL A 886 -7.42 -26.81 -30.74
CA VAL A 886 -6.53 -27.96 -30.95
C VAL A 886 -5.09 -27.52 -30.79
N GLY A 887 -4.37 -28.06 -29.81
CA GLY A 887 -2.99 -27.68 -29.53
C GLY A 887 -2.21 -28.79 -28.84
N ARG A 888 -0.89 -28.60 -28.77
CA ARG A 888 0.02 -29.53 -28.10
C ARG A 888 0.26 -29.06 -26.66
N TYR A 889 -0.07 -29.91 -25.70
CA TYR A 889 0.03 -29.63 -24.26
C TYR A 889 0.67 -30.80 -23.53
N HIS A 890 1.09 -30.57 -22.29
CA HIS A 890 1.51 -31.62 -21.38
C HIS A 890 0.36 -31.99 -20.45
N LEU A 891 -0.09 -33.24 -20.53
CA LEU A 891 -1.19 -33.77 -19.73
C LEU A 891 -0.64 -34.67 -18.62
N ALA A 892 -1.11 -34.48 -17.39
CA ALA A 892 -0.84 -35.38 -16.28
C ALA A 892 -2.15 -35.97 -15.75
N LEU A 893 -2.25 -37.30 -15.77
CA LEU A 893 -3.42 -38.00 -15.26
C LEU A 893 -3.38 -38.11 -13.74
N LEU A 894 -4.53 -37.97 -13.10
CA LEU A 894 -4.69 -38.18 -11.68
C LEU A 894 -5.15 -39.61 -11.41
N ASP A 895 -4.59 -40.25 -10.38
CA ASP A 895 -4.97 -41.61 -9.96
C ASP A 895 -6.43 -41.70 -9.48
N LYS A 896 -6.98 -40.58 -9.00
CA LYS A 896 -8.40 -40.40 -8.69
C LYS A 896 -8.84 -38.96 -9.01
N PRO A 897 -10.11 -38.75 -9.36
CA PRO A 897 -10.64 -37.41 -9.57
C PRO A 897 -10.50 -36.53 -8.32
N ILE A 898 -10.11 -35.28 -8.53
CA ILE A 898 -10.03 -34.27 -7.47
C ILE A 898 -11.28 -33.41 -7.55
N THR A 899 -11.86 -33.12 -6.39
CA THR A 899 -12.93 -32.14 -6.24
C THR A 899 -12.42 -30.98 -5.39
N MET A 900 -12.43 -29.78 -5.95
CA MET A 900 -11.93 -28.60 -5.23
C MET A 900 -12.95 -28.13 -4.19
N PRO A 901 -12.49 -27.76 -2.97
CA PRO A 901 -13.37 -27.18 -1.96
C PRO A 901 -13.86 -25.79 -2.39
N PRO A 902 -15.06 -25.35 -1.95
CA PRO A 902 -15.55 -24.00 -2.19
C PRO A 902 -14.65 -22.96 -1.51
N ALA A 903 -14.52 -21.78 -2.11
CA ALA A 903 -13.72 -20.69 -1.58
C ALA A 903 -14.51 -19.94 -0.48
N ASP A 904 -14.17 -20.15 0.80
CA ASP A 904 -14.63 -19.31 1.91
C ASP A 904 -13.55 -18.27 2.24
N LEU A 905 -13.98 -17.02 2.51
CA LEU A 905 -13.15 -15.80 2.58
C LEU A 905 -12.06 -15.76 3.68
N GLU A 906 -11.96 -16.74 4.59
CA GLU A 906 -11.18 -16.58 5.84
C GLU A 906 -10.04 -17.58 6.08
N SER A 907 -9.60 -18.40 5.11
CA SER A 907 -8.42 -19.26 5.37
C SER A 907 -7.50 -19.53 4.18
N GLN A 908 -6.26 -19.04 4.29
CA GLN A 908 -5.14 -19.25 3.35
C GLN A 908 -4.63 -20.73 3.27
N SER A 909 -5.37 -21.73 3.76
CA SER A 909 -4.79 -23.06 4.07
C SER A 909 -5.50 -24.29 3.48
N ARG A 910 -6.28 -24.20 2.39
CA ARG A 910 -6.97 -25.38 1.81
C ARG A 910 -6.79 -25.57 0.30
N GLY A 911 -5.57 -25.92 -0.12
CA GLY A 911 -5.32 -26.58 -1.41
C GLY A 911 -5.33 -28.12 -1.30
N VAL A 912 -5.46 -28.83 -2.43
CA VAL A 912 -5.39 -30.30 -2.53
C VAL A 912 -3.92 -30.73 -2.69
N LEU A 913 -3.46 -31.73 -1.93
CA LEU A 913 -2.08 -32.20 -2.04
C LEU A 913 -1.91 -33.14 -3.23
N VAL A 914 -0.90 -32.90 -4.07
CA VAL A 914 -0.60 -33.71 -5.25
C VAL A 914 0.82 -34.23 -5.14
N LEU A 915 0.97 -35.56 -5.16
CA LEU A 915 2.27 -36.23 -5.18
C LEU A 915 2.67 -36.53 -6.62
N HIS A 916 3.88 -36.12 -7.02
CA HIS A 916 4.49 -36.54 -8.29
C HIS A 916 5.54 -37.63 -8.05
N PRO A 917 5.21 -38.93 -8.26
CA PRO A 917 6.02 -40.06 -7.80
C PRO A 917 7.45 -40.09 -8.33
N GLN A 918 7.65 -39.74 -9.60
CA GLN A 918 8.95 -39.81 -10.27
C GLN A 918 9.97 -38.82 -9.65
N SER A 919 9.53 -37.59 -9.42
CA SER A 919 10.36 -36.53 -8.81
C SER A 919 10.41 -36.58 -7.28
N LYS A 920 9.58 -37.42 -6.64
CA LYS A 920 9.34 -37.46 -5.19
C LYS A 920 9.04 -36.08 -4.59
N SER A 921 8.36 -35.22 -5.35
CA SER A 921 8.00 -33.87 -4.93
C SER A 921 6.52 -33.78 -4.57
N PHE A 922 6.24 -32.98 -3.54
CA PHE A 922 4.88 -32.67 -3.09
C PHE A 922 4.51 -31.27 -3.57
N HIS A 923 3.28 -31.18 -4.07
CA HIS A 923 2.72 -29.94 -4.54
C HIS A 923 1.38 -29.69 -3.88
N ARG A 924 1.04 -28.43 -3.66
CA ARG A 924 -0.28 -27.97 -3.29
C ARG A 924 -0.97 -27.42 -4.53
N LEU A 925 -2.08 -28.05 -4.90
CA LEU A 925 -2.97 -27.60 -5.96
C LEU A 925 -4.02 -26.66 -5.35
N GLN A 926 -4.10 -25.43 -5.83
CA GLN A 926 -5.05 -24.44 -5.35
C GLN A 926 -5.82 -23.82 -6.51
N LEU A 927 -7.02 -23.31 -6.22
CA LEU A 927 -7.76 -22.49 -7.16
C LEU A 927 -7.03 -21.16 -7.31
N CYS A 928 -6.88 -20.69 -8.55
CA CYS A 928 -6.44 -19.32 -8.78
C CYS A 928 -7.69 -18.42 -8.66
N GLU A 929 -7.69 -17.46 -7.74
CA GLU A 929 -8.83 -16.56 -7.54
C GLU A 929 -9.26 -15.88 -8.85
N ARG A 930 -10.59 -15.73 -9.00
CA ARG A 930 -11.21 -14.99 -10.11
C ARG A 930 -10.95 -13.49 -9.92
N THR A 931 -10.24 -12.88 -10.85
CA THR A 931 -10.20 -11.42 -10.98
C THR A 931 -11.49 -10.95 -11.68
N GLY A 932 -12.58 -10.76 -10.93
CA GLY A 932 -13.84 -10.23 -11.48
C GLY A 932 -15.03 -10.39 -10.54
N GLY A 933 -15.57 -9.28 -10.02
CA GLY A 933 -16.68 -9.25 -9.07
C GLY A 933 -18.07 -9.36 -9.69
N ALA A 934 -19.04 -9.58 -8.77
CA ALA A 934 -20.49 -9.70 -8.91
C ALA A 934 -21.02 -11.04 -9.46
N SER A 935 -21.39 -11.90 -8.49
CA SER A 935 -22.48 -12.89 -8.52
C SER A 935 -22.63 -13.74 -9.79
N SER A 936 -22.02 -14.91 -9.82
CA SER A 936 -22.49 -16.06 -10.62
C SER A 936 -21.81 -17.36 -10.20
N PRO A 937 -22.55 -18.48 -10.29
CA PRO A 937 -23.26 -19.16 -9.22
C PRO A 937 -22.29 -19.89 -8.27
N ASP A 938 -22.83 -20.48 -7.21
CA ASP A 938 -22.19 -21.46 -6.32
C ASP A 938 -20.87 -22.05 -6.85
N TRP A 939 -19.83 -22.05 -6.02
CA TRP A 939 -18.68 -22.95 -6.18
C TRP A 939 -19.18 -24.40 -6.04
N THR A 940 -20.02 -24.87 -6.97
CA THR A 940 -20.36 -26.26 -7.13
C THR A 940 -19.05 -26.98 -7.35
N LEU A 941 -18.75 -27.91 -6.44
CA LEU A 941 -17.71 -28.92 -6.50
C LEU A 941 -17.17 -29.15 -7.93
N CYS A 942 -16.09 -28.46 -8.29
CA CYS A 942 -15.43 -28.64 -9.58
C CYS A 942 -14.61 -29.94 -9.52
N THR A 943 -15.08 -30.99 -10.20
CA THR A 943 -14.40 -32.30 -10.25
C THR A 943 -13.69 -32.51 -11.58
N PHE A 944 -12.40 -32.84 -11.55
CA PHE A 944 -11.58 -33.13 -12.74
C PHE A 944 -10.66 -34.34 -12.52
N ASP A 945 -10.22 -35.00 -13.60
CA ASP A 945 -9.42 -36.24 -13.57
C ASP A 945 -8.02 -36.11 -14.18
N ALA A 946 -7.69 -34.94 -14.73
CA ALA A 946 -6.36 -34.65 -15.25
C ALA A 946 -5.98 -33.17 -15.06
N LEU A 947 -4.67 -32.90 -15.16
CA LEU A 947 -4.08 -31.57 -15.14
C LEU A 947 -3.39 -31.29 -16.48
N LEU A 948 -3.69 -30.14 -17.07
CA LEU A 948 -3.10 -29.67 -18.31
C LEU A 948 -2.06 -28.57 -18.04
N PHE A 949 -0.93 -28.65 -18.71
CA PHE A 949 0.19 -27.71 -18.62
C PHE A 949 0.69 -27.32 -20.01
N VAL A 950 1.30 -26.16 -20.13
CA VAL A 950 1.86 -25.68 -21.41
C VAL A 950 3.37 -25.90 -21.52
N ARG A 951 4.06 -26.24 -20.43
CA ARG A 951 5.53 -26.46 -20.40
C ARG A 951 5.90 -27.77 -19.70
N GLU A 952 6.95 -28.42 -20.20
CA GLU A 952 7.31 -29.83 -19.91
C GLU A 952 7.97 -30.07 -18.54
N GLY A 953 8.66 -29.09 -17.97
CA GLY A 953 9.65 -29.37 -16.91
C GLY A 953 9.13 -29.29 -15.47
N MET A 954 8.87 -30.41 -14.78
CA MET A 954 8.56 -30.45 -13.34
C MET A 954 9.80 -30.29 -12.40
N GLY A 955 11.02 -30.18 -12.95
CA GLY A 955 12.28 -30.32 -12.20
C GLY A 955 13.15 -29.06 -12.00
N SER A 956 12.91 -27.95 -12.70
CA SER A 956 13.75 -26.73 -12.64
C SER A 956 13.46 -25.80 -11.45
N PHE A 957 12.80 -26.30 -10.41
CA PHE A 957 12.36 -25.51 -9.27
C PHE A 957 13.49 -25.32 -8.25
N ALA A 958 14.11 -24.15 -8.22
CA ALA A 958 15.05 -23.78 -7.17
C ALA A 958 14.37 -23.23 -5.90
N SER A 959 13.13 -22.73 -5.97
CA SER A 959 12.43 -22.09 -4.85
C SER A 959 11.05 -22.70 -4.52
N THR A 960 10.68 -22.66 -3.25
CA THR A 960 9.45 -23.21 -2.65
C THR A 960 8.23 -22.28 -2.76
N ILE A 961 8.32 -21.20 -3.54
CA ILE A 961 7.36 -20.07 -3.51
C ILE A 961 6.74 -19.81 -4.91
N SER A 962 7.21 -20.45 -5.97
CA SER A 962 6.71 -20.19 -7.33
C SER A 962 5.44 -21.00 -7.66
N LEU A 963 4.31 -20.31 -7.85
CA LEU A 963 3.05 -20.85 -8.34
C LEU A 963 3.15 -21.18 -9.84
N ARG A 964 2.87 -22.43 -10.23
CA ARG A 964 2.73 -22.79 -11.65
C ARG A 964 1.29 -22.83 -12.11
N PRO A 965 0.94 -22.12 -13.21
CA PRO A 965 -0.40 -22.20 -13.77
C PRO A 965 -0.65 -23.58 -14.40
N CYS A 966 -1.79 -24.18 -14.10
CA CYS A 966 -2.29 -25.39 -14.73
C CYS A 966 -3.82 -25.32 -14.89
N ILE A 967 -4.40 -26.24 -15.65
CA ILE A 967 -5.86 -26.32 -15.82
C ILE A 967 -6.32 -27.70 -15.34
N GLY A 968 -7.29 -27.74 -14.44
CA GLY A 968 -8.05 -28.94 -14.13
C GLY A 968 -9.01 -29.25 -15.28
N VAL A 969 -8.89 -30.45 -15.83
CA VAL A 969 -9.63 -30.83 -17.03
C VAL A 969 -10.26 -32.22 -16.90
N LYS A 970 -11.34 -32.46 -17.66
CA LYS A 970 -12.04 -33.74 -17.71
C LYS A 970 -11.93 -34.37 -19.08
N ARG A 971 -11.55 -35.64 -19.16
CA ARG A 971 -11.47 -36.37 -20.44
C ARG A 971 -12.86 -36.75 -20.95
N LEU A 972 -13.15 -36.44 -22.22
CA LEU A 972 -14.42 -36.71 -22.88
C LEU A 972 -14.39 -38.03 -23.67
N SER A 973 -14.17 -39.16 -23.01
CA SER A 973 -14.13 -40.54 -23.57
C SER A 973 -13.07 -40.82 -24.67
N VAL A 974 -12.57 -42.07 -24.73
CA VAL A 974 -11.39 -42.47 -25.51
C VAL A 974 -11.69 -42.74 -27.00
N ASP A 975 -12.96 -42.75 -27.42
CA ASP A 975 -13.37 -43.35 -28.70
C ASP A 975 -13.86 -42.39 -29.80
N THR A 976 -13.61 -41.08 -29.70
CA THR A 976 -13.91 -40.16 -30.81
C THR A 976 -12.65 -39.67 -31.52
N VAL A 977 -12.02 -40.58 -32.25
CA VAL A 977 -11.15 -40.21 -33.37
C VAL A 977 -12.07 -39.66 -34.46
N THR A 978 -12.30 -38.35 -34.48
CA THR A 978 -12.91 -37.68 -35.64
C THR A 978 -11.90 -37.64 -36.78
N PRO A 979 -12.14 -38.33 -37.92
CA PRO A 979 -11.28 -38.20 -39.08
C PRO A 979 -11.63 -36.91 -39.83
N GLY A 980 -10.66 -36.00 -39.94
CA GLY A 980 -10.53 -35.12 -41.10
C GLY A 980 -10.72 -33.61 -40.86
N SER A 981 -9.64 -32.84 -41.02
CA SER A 981 -9.41 -32.05 -42.24
C SER A 981 -7.95 -31.57 -42.30
N ILE A 982 -7.44 -31.50 -43.53
CA ILE A 982 -6.03 -31.50 -43.92
C ILE A 982 -5.42 -30.09 -43.98
N GLU A 983 -4.27 -29.95 -43.32
CA GLU A 983 -3.00 -29.25 -43.64
C GLU A 983 -2.83 -27.74 -43.86
N ALA A 984 -1.67 -27.28 -43.37
CA ALA A 984 -0.67 -26.59 -44.23
C ALA A 984 0.66 -27.37 -44.40
N ASN A 985 0.85 -28.57 -43.80
CA ASN A 985 2.15 -29.27 -43.81
C ASN A 985 2.10 -30.82 -43.73
N GLY A 986 1.32 -31.51 -44.56
CA GLY A 986 1.62 -32.91 -44.90
C GLY A 986 1.49 -34.00 -43.82
N THR A 987 0.93 -33.77 -42.63
CA THR A 987 0.97 -34.76 -41.53
C THR A 987 -0.42 -35.06 -40.95
N SER A 988 -0.87 -36.31 -41.08
CA SER A 988 -2.04 -36.83 -40.38
C SER A 988 -1.68 -37.08 -38.91
N HIS A 989 -2.34 -36.37 -37.97
CA HIS A 989 -2.05 -36.49 -36.54
C HIS A 989 -2.92 -37.59 -35.91
N GLU A 990 -2.34 -38.77 -35.68
CA GLU A 990 -3.12 -39.99 -35.40
C GLU A 990 -3.86 -40.05 -34.05
N HIS A 991 -3.61 -39.19 -33.06
CA HIS A 991 -4.29 -39.28 -31.75
C HIS A 991 -4.48 -37.90 -31.08
N THR A 992 -5.67 -37.31 -31.20
CA THR A 992 -6.07 -36.10 -30.45
C THR A 992 -7.07 -36.48 -29.36
N ILE A 993 -6.82 -36.10 -28.10
CA ILE A 993 -7.76 -36.37 -26.99
C ILE A 993 -8.71 -35.19 -26.83
N ALA A 994 -10.01 -35.47 -26.80
CA ALA A 994 -11.03 -34.48 -26.45
C ALA A 994 -11.10 -34.28 -24.93
N ILE A 995 -11.00 -33.03 -24.51
CA ILE A 995 -10.91 -32.64 -23.10
C ILE A 995 -11.79 -31.41 -22.85
N GLU A 996 -12.54 -31.44 -21.75
CA GLU A 996 -13.38 -30.35 -21.26
C GLU A 996 -12.59 -29.49 -20.27
N TYR A 997 -12.59 -28.17 -20.49
CA TYR A 997 -12.08 -27.22 -19.51
C TYR A 997 -12.99 -27.22 -18.27
N VAL A 998 -12.42 -27.44 -17.08
CA VAL A 998 -13.19 -27.40 -15.83
C VAL A 998 -12.83 -26.15 -15.04
N VAL A 999 -11.54 -25.98 -14.71
CA VAL A 999 -11.13 -24.91 -13.80
C VAL A 999 -9.65 -24.55 -13.96
N ARG A 1000 -9.31 -23.28 -13.76
CA ARG A 1000 -7.93 -22.83 -13.64
C ARG A 1000 -7.38 -23.15 -12.25
N CYS A 1001 -6.22 -23.78 -12.21
CA CYS A 1001 -5.52 -24.12 -10.99
C CYS A 1001 -4.10 -23.55 -10.97
N GLY A 1002 -3.50 -23.57 -9.79
CA GLY A 1002 -2.10 -23.29 -9.59
C GLY A 1002 -1.45 -24.37 -8.73
N LEU A 1003 -0.23 -24.74 -9.08
CA LEU A 1003 0.55 -25.79 -8.44
C LEU A 1003 1.76 -25.17 -7.72
N ILE A 1004 1.80 -25.24 -6.39
CA ILE A 1004 2.91 -24.71 -5.56
C ILE A 1004 3.74 -25.89 -5.03
N ARG A 1005 5.06 -25.82 -5.15
CA ARG A 1005 5.95 -26.82 -4.54
C ARG A 1005 6.09 -26.57 -3.05
N GLU A 1006 5.76 -27.56 -2.22
CA GLU A 1006 5.92 -27.44 -0.77
C GLU A 1006 7.39 -27.60 -0.36
N SER A 1007 7.86 -26.80 0.62
CA SER A 1007 9.14 -27.02 1.30
C SER A 1007 9.06 -28.31 2.11
N THR A 1008 9.87 -29.31 1.77
CA THR A 1008 9.90 -30.63 2.40
C THR A 1008 9.95 -30.57 3.93
N PRO A 1009 9.04 -31.26 4.65
CA PRO A 1009 9.38 -31.99 5.86
C PRO A 1009 9.82 -33.41 5.48
N THR A 1010 10.52 -34.08 6.40
CA THR A 1010 10.92 -35.48 6.30
C THR A 1010 9.75 -36.37 5.85
N THR A 1011 10.01 -37.24 4.86
CA THR A 1011 9.03 -38.08 4.14
C THR A 1011 8.11 -38.93 5.04
N GLN A 1012 8.42 -39.05 6.33
CA GLN A 1012 7.77 -39.91 7.31
C GLN A 1012 6.69 -39.19 8.13
N GLU A 1013 6.92 -37.95 8.58
CA GLU A 1013 5.93 -37.13 9.32
C GLU A 1013 4.72 -36.74 8.45
N MET A 1014 4.94 -36.54 7.15
CA MET A 1014 3.88 -36.19 6.21
C MET A 1014 3.01 -37.39 5.79
N LEU A 1015 3.58 -38.60 5.75
CA LEU A 1015 2.81 -39.84 5.55
C LEU A 1015 1.92 -40.15 6.76
N GLU A 1016 2.39 -39.82 7.97
CA GLU A 1016 1.58 -39.87 9.20
C GLU A 1016 0.49 -38.79 9.20
N LEU A 1017 0.75 -37.59 8.67
CA LEU A 1017 -0.28 -36.55 8.43
C LEU A 1017 -1.32 -36.96 7.39
N TRP A 1018 -0.94 -37.66 6.32
CA TRP A 1018 -1.87 -38.27 5.34
C TRP A 1018 -2.78 -39.32 5.97
N ALA A 1019 -2.28 -40.06 6.97
CA ALA A 1019 -3.06 -41.06 7.69
C ALA A 1019 -3.97 -40.46 8.79
N THR A 1020 -3.64 -39.28 9.31
CA THR A 1020 -4.30 -38.69 10.50
C THR A 1020 -5.18 -37.47 10.21
N ARG A 1021 -4.97 -36.74 9.10
CA ARG A 1021 -5.81 -35.60 8.70
C ARG A 1021 -6.57 -35.91 7.41
N HIS A 1022 -7.87 -35.63 7.40
CA HIS A 1022 -8.78 -35.81 6.25
C HIS A 1022 -8.50 -34.80 5.11
N VAL A 1023 -7.25 -34.65 4.69
CA VAL A 1023 -6.85 -33.72 3.61
C VAL A 1023 -7.00 -34.43 2.26
N PRO A 1024 -7.73 -33.86 1.29
CA PRO A 1024 -7.81 -34.43 -0.05
C PRO A 1024 -6.41 -34.48 -0.69
N ALA A 1025 -6.00 -35.64 -1.18
CA ALA A 1025 -4.69 -35.84 -1.82
C ALA A 1025 -4.79 -36.81 -3.00
N ALA A 1026 -4.06 -36.58 -4.09
CA ALA A 1026 -4.01 -37.46 -5.27
C ALA A 1026 -2.58 -37.69 -5.77
N ARG A 1027 -2.34 -38.75 -6.55
CA ARG A 1027 -1.08 -38.97 -7.26
C ARG A 1027 -1.23 -38.54 -8.71
N MET A 1028 -0.25 -37.78 -9.18
CA MET A 1028 -0.15 -37.34 -10.55
C MET A 1028 0.82 -38.24 -11.32
N GLY A 1029 0.41 -38.74 -12.48
CA GLY A 1029 1.27 -39.47 -13.40
C GLY A 1029 2.32 -38.56 -14.06
N ASP A 1030 3.17 -39.17 -14.88
CA ASP A 1030 4.17 -38.43 -15.66
C ASP A 1030 3.49 -37.52 -16.69
N LEU A 1031 4.14 -36.38 -16.97
CA LEU A 1031 3.67 -35.45 -18.00
C LEU A 1031 3.82 -36.10 -19.39
N GLN A 1032 2.71 -36.21 -20.10
CA GLN A 1032 2.67 -36.72 -21.46
C GLN A 1032 2.47 -35.56 -22.43
N ASP A 1033 3.39 -35.40 -23.37
CA ASP A 1033 3.25 -34.47 -24.49
C ASP A 1033 2.21 -35.01 -25.48
N ILE A 1034 1.08 -34.31 -25.63
CA ILE A 1034 -0.08 -34.82 -26.35
C ILE A 1034 -0.88 -33.72 -27.05
N TRP A 1035 -1.51 -34.09 -28.17
CA TRP A 1035 -2.48 -33.25 -28.86
C TRP A 1035 -3.84 -33.30 -28.14
N VAL A 1036 -4.32 -32.12 -27.75
CA VAL A 1036 -5.59 -31.95 -27.05
C VAL A 1036 -6.51 -31.09 -27.89
N LYS A 1037 -7.77 -31.51 -27.99
CA LYS A 1037 -8.89 -30.65 -28.39
C LYS A 1037 -9.60 -30.19 -27.13
N LEU A 1038 -9.34 -28.94 -26.75
CA LEU A 1038 -9.90 -28.30 -25.57
C LEU A 1038 -11.24 -27.65 -25.94
N SER A 1039 -12.32 -28.14 -25.34
CA SER A 1039 -13.70 -27.64 -25.50
C SER A 1039 -14.15 -26.84 -24.28
#